data_AF-A0A075UTP8-F1
#
_entry.id   AF-A0A075UTP8-F1
#
_cell.length_a   1.000
_cell.length_b   1.000
_cell.length_c   1.000
_cell.angle_alpha   90.00
_cell.angle_beta   90.00
_cell.angle_gamma   90.00
#
_symmetry.space_group_name_H-M   'P 1'
#
loop_
_entity.id
_entity.type
_entity.pdbx_description
1 polymer ?
#
loop_
_entity_poly.entity_id
_entity_poly.type
_entity_poly.pdbx_seq_one_letter_code
_entity_poly.pdbx_strand_id
1 'polypeptide(L)'
;MRIAVLGGGPAGLYFATLAKQLHPDHEITIWERNAPDDTFGFGVVFSDETLGGIEHADPVIHAAMRREFARWDDIDVHFRGTVHTSGGHGFAAMSRKRLLGILQERCAELGVDVRFRTEAPSAAEASAEYDLVVAADGVNSPTRNALAESFRPSLQTRRCKYIWLGTDLVFDAFKFYVLETPHGIMQIHGYPYGDTASTFILELHEDVWQRAFGEIAATSLAPGESDEKSIEVIRELCADVLGDHQVFANNSKWTAFATVRCASWRHENVVLLGDAAHTAHFSIGSGTKLAMEDALALAACLHEQSDMDSALEAYEAERRPVVTSTQRAAQASLEWFENMGQYTHQDPAQFAFNILTRSRRVTYDNLRLRDPEFTAELDNWLASTVDGEVRPPMFQPFRIGNLDLPNRVVVSPMDMYSSEDGVPTDFHLVHLGSKALGGAGLVMTEMVCVSETGRITPGCGGLYTEEQERAWKRVTDFVHGHSPARIGVQLGHSGRKGSTKLMWDGIDQPLPEGNWEICAPSAIPYSEANQTPRELTKAELDGIRDQFAESARAAARAGFDLLELHCAHGYLLSSFLSPLTNRRTDDYGGSLENRLRFPLEVFDAVRAAWPAERPMTVRISATDWYDGGIDVDDAVEIARAFAEHGADGIDVSTGQVVSEEKPEYGRSYQTPYADRIRNEIGREYGIAVIAVGAISSYDDVNSLILAGRADLCALGRTHLYDPQWTLHAAAEQGYPMPWPKQFAAGSRKPQGGRTDGPKPRLELLRSGEPGTAHARWRPGSDR
;
A
#
# COMPACT_ATOMS: atom_id res chain seq x y z
N MET A 1 -30.91 -31.50 2.03
CA MET A 1 -30.07 -31.29 3.22
C MET A 1 -30.82 -30.42 4.21
N ARG A 2 -30.58 -30.63 5.50
CA ARG A 2 -30.96 -29.74 6.60
C ARG A 2 -29.80 -28.77 6.85
N ILE A 3 -30.06 -27.47 6.73
CA ILE A 3 -29.04 -26.43 6.85
C ILE A 3 -29.41 -25.48 7.99
N ALA A 4 -28.50 -25.30 8.94
CA ALA A 4 -28.60 -24.29 9.99
C ALA A 4 -27.80 -23.04 9.59
N VAL A 5 -28.42 -21.87 9.62
CA VAL A 5 -27.76 -20.57 9.40
C VAL A 5 -27.79 -19.77 10.68
N LEU A 6 -26.62 -19.56 11.27
CA LEU A 6 -26.47 -18.84 12.54
C LEU A 6 -26.22 -17.36 12.22
N GLY A 7 -27.28 -16.54 12.19
CA GLY A 7 -27.24 -15.10 11.90
C GLY A 7 -28.09 -14.68 10.70
N GLY A 8 -28.99 -13.71 10.90
CA GLY A 8 -29.91 -13.15 9.90
C GLY A 8 -29.40 -11.88 9.22
N GLY A 9 -28.09 -11.71 9.09
CA GLY A 9 -27.49 -10.61 8.32
C GLY A 9 -27.53 -10.84 6.80
N PRO A 10 -26.96 -9.91 6.00
CA PRO A 10 -26.97 -10.03 4.53
C PRO A 10 -26.36 -11.33 4.02
N ALA A 11 -25.27 -11.81 4.65
CA ALA A 11 -24.62 -13.07 4.27
C ALA A 11 -25.56 -14.28 4.44
N GLY A 12 -26.15 -14.44 5.63
CA GLY A 12 -26.98 -15.59 5.97
C GLY A 12 -28.29 -15.63 5.18
N LEU A 13 -28.99 -14.48 5.09
CA LEU A 13 -30.24 -14.40 4.33
C LEU A 13 -30.03 -14.62 2.83
N TYR A 14 -28.97 -14.05 2.26
CA TYR A 14 -28.69 -14.21 0.84
C TYR A 14 -28.24 -15.63 0.50
N PHE A 15 -27.39 -16.24 1.34
CA PHE A 15 -27.02 -17.65 1.21
C PHE A 15 -28.26 -18.55 1.23
N ALA A 16 -29.14 -18.36 2.21
CA ALA A 16 -30.35 -19.18 2.33
C ALA A 16 -31.27 -19.04 1.11
N THR A 17 -31.39 -17.83 0.57
CA THR A 17 -32.12 -17.57 -0.67
C THR A 17 -31.54 -18.37 -1.84
N LEU A 18 -30.25 -18.25 -2.10
CA LEU A 18 -29.59 -18.90 -3.23
C LEU A 18 -29.59 -20.43 -3.08
N ALA A 19 -29.27 -20.94 -1.88
CA ALA A 19 -29.27 -22.37 -1.59
C ALA A 19 -30.65 -23.00 -1.80
N LYS A 20 -31.73 -22.29 -1.41
CA LYS A 20 -33.11 -22.75 -1.60
C LYS A 20 -33.56 -22.67 -3.08
N GLN A 21 -33.06 -21.69 -3.85
CA GLN A 21 -33.33 -21.60 -5.29
C GLN A 21 -32.66 -22.72 -6.08
N LEU A 22 -31.40 -23.01 -5.79
CA LEU A 22 -30.64 -24.08 -6.45
C LEU A 22 -31.18 -25.47 -6.06
N HIS A 23 -31.61 -25.64 -4.81
CA HIS A 23 -32.14 -26.90 -4.29
C HIS A 23 -33.40 -26.67 -3.43
N PRO A 24 -34.61 -26.71 -4.04
CA PRO A 24 -35.87 -26.46 -3.35
C PRO A 24 -36.16 -27.42 -2.18
N ASP A 25 -35.60 -28.63 -2.21
CA ASP A 25 -35.77 -29.66 -1.18
C ASP A 25 -34.89 -29.42 0.07
N HIS A 26 -34.06 -28.37 0.10
CA HIS A 26 -33.29 -28.02 1.29
C HIS A 26 -34.18 -27.48 2.41
N GLU A 27 -34.05 -28.03 3.62
CA GLU A 27 -34.69 -27.51 4.82
C GLU A 27 -33.72 -26.53 5.48
N ILE A 28 -34.02 -25.23 5.43
CA ILE A 28 -33.11 -24.17 5.91
C ILE A 28 -33.76 -23.43 7.07
N THR A 29 -33.05 -23.38 8.19
CA THR A 29 -33.45 -22.62 9.39
C THR A 29 -32.43 -21.52 9.67
N ILE A 30 -32.88 -20.29 9.82
CA ILE A 30 -32.08 -19.12 10.19
C ILE A 30 -32.43 -18.68 11.60
N TRP A 31 -31.44 -18.42 12.44
CA TRP A 31 -31.63 -17.78 13.75
C TRP A 31 -31.13 -16.34 13.73
N GLU A 32 -32.01 -15.41 14.11
CA GLU A 32 -31.70 -14.00 14.27
C GLU A 32 -32.11 -13.53 15.68
N ARG A 33 -31.13 -13.01 16.43
CA ARG A 33 -31.34 -12.57 17.81
C ARG A 33 -32.19 -11.31 17.91
N ASN A 34 -32.18 -10.48 16.86
CA ASN A 34 -32.88 -9.20 16.82
C ASN A 34 -34.31 -9.35 16.24
N ALA A 35 -35.13 -8.32 16.39
CA ALA A 35 -36.40 -8.26 15.66
C ALA A 35 -36.15 -8.02 14.15
N PRO A 36 -37.12 -8.34 13.26
CA PRO A 36 -36.96 -8.12 11.81
C PRO A 36 -36.59 -6.67 11.44
N ASP A 37 -37.12 -5.71 12.21
CA ASP A 37 -36.92 -4.27 12.01
C ASP A 37 -35.74 -3.68 12.79
N ASP A 38 -35.12 -4.46 13.70
CA ASP A 38 -33.99 -4.05 14.53
C ASP A 38 -32.69 -4.22 13.72
N THR A 39 -32.49 -3.33 12.74
CA THR A 39 -31.30 -3.36 11.89
C THR A 39 -30.34 -2.27 12.32
N PHE A 40 -29.08 -2.61 12.63
CA PHE A 40 -28.05 -1.64 13.00
C PHE A 40 -27.21 -1.20 11.78
N GLY A 41 -26.91 0.10 11.69
CA GLY A 41 -26.22 0.72 10.55
C GLY A 41 -27.15 1.47 9.58
N PHE A 42 -26.56 2.16 8.59
CA PHE A 42 -27.28 3.06 7.68
C PHE A 42 -27.23 2.58 6.22
N GLY A 43 -26.60 3.32 5.31
CA GLY A 43 -26.50 2.95 3.89
C GLY A 43 -25.46 1.87 3.61
N VAL A 44 -25.69 1.06 2.58
CA VAL A 44 -24.70 0.12 2.01
C VAL A 44 -24.40 0.56 0.59
N VAL A 45 -23.11 0.68 0.25
CA VAL A 45 -22.65 1.01 -1.11
C VAL A 45 -22.26 -0.27 -1.84
N PHE A 46 -22.62 -0.34 -3.12
CA PHE A 46 -22.28 -1.39 -4.06
C PHE A 46 -21.56 -0.77 -5.27
N SER A 47 -20.53 -1.45 -5.75
CA SER A 47 -19.89 -1.17 -7.04
C SER A 47 -20.67 -1.85 -8.17
N ASP A 48 -20.64 -1.29 -9.38
CA ASP A 48 -21.27 -1.88 -10.57
C ASP A 48 -20.90 -3.34 -10.82
N GLU A 49 -19.64 -3.71 -10.60
CA GLU A 49 -19.16 -5.10 -10.73
C GLU A 49 -19.95 -6.08 -9.83
N THR A 50 -20.19 -5.69 -8.58
CA THR A 50 -20.93 -6.50 -7.60
C THR A 50 -22.40 -6.61 -7.99
N LEU A 51 -22.98 -5.52 -8.47
CA LEU A 51 -24.37 -5.54 -8.94
C LEU A 51 -24.53 -6.45 -10.15
N GLY A 52 -23.55 -6.49 -11.07
CA GLY A 52 -23.56 -7.44 -12.19
C GLY A 52 -23.52 -8.90 -11.75
N GLY A 53 -22.75 -9.23 -10.70
CA GLY A 53 -22.73 -10.57 -10.11
C GLY A 53 -24.06 -10.96 -9.46
N ILE A 54 -24.68 -10.04 -8.73
CA ILE A 54 -26.02 -10.26 -8.12
C ILE A 54 -27.08 -10.38 -9.22
N GLU A 55 -27.04 -9.55 -10.27
CA GLU A 55 -27.97 -9.60 -11.40
C GLU A 55 -27.94 -10.97 -12.10
N HIS A 56 -26.74 -11.55 -12.26
CA HIS A 56 -26.60 -12.86 -12.87
C HIS A 56 -27.13 -13.99 -12.00
N ALA A 57 -26.90 -13.92 -10.68
CA ALA A 57 -27.25 -15.00 -9.75
C ALA A 57 -28.71 -14.95 -9.27
N ASP A 58 -29.24 -13.77 -8.94
CA ASP A 58 -30.63 -13.58 -8.53
C ASP A 58 -31.22 -12.30 -9.15
N PRO A 59 -31.80 -12.40 -10.37
CA PRO A 59 -32.45 -11.28 -11.04
C PRO A 59 -33.60 -10.67 -10.24
N VAL A 60 -34.25 -11.43 -9.35
CA VAL A 60 -35.40 -10.97 -8.55
C VAL A 60 -34.93 -10.04 -7.44
N ILE A 61 -33.92 -10.46 -6.66
CA ILE A 61 -33.28 -9.61 -5.66
C ILE A 61 -32.67 -8.39 -6.32
N HIS A 62 -31.94 -8.56 -7.44
CA HIS A 62 -31.34 -7.43 -8.15
C HIS A 62 -32.40 -6.41 -8.58
N ALA A 63 -33.52 -6.85 -9.17
CA ALA A 63 -34.60 -5.95 -9.59
C ALA A 63 -35.26 -5.24 -8.39
N ALA A 64 -35.39 -5.90 -7.24
CA ALA A 64 -35.91 -5.28 -6.02
C ALA A 64 -34.94 -4.23 -5.46
N MET A 65 -33.64 -4.56 -5.36
CA MET A 65 -32.60 -3.63 -4.91
C MET A 65 -32.49 -2.42 -5.85
N ARG A 66 -32.55 -2.66 -7.17
CA ARG A 66 -32.45 -1.61 -8.19
C ARG A 66 -33.45 -0.48 -8.02
N ARG A 67 -34.67 -0.79 -7.57
CA ARG A 67 -35.74 0.21 -7.35
C ARG A 67 -35.48 1.12 -6.16
N GLU A 68 -34.53 0.77 -5.30
CA GLU A 68 -34.23 1.47 -4.04
C GLU A 68 -32.89 2.22 -4.10
N PHE A 69 -32.08 2.05 -5.15
CA PHE A 69 -30.74 2.63 -5.20
C PHE A 69 -30.77 4.15 -5.38
N ALA A 70 -30.00 4.84 -4.56
CA ALA A 70 -29.36 6.10 -4.93
C ALA A 70 -28.14 5.80 -5.80
N ARG A 71 -28.00 6.43 -6.96
CA ARG A 71 -26.87 6.22 -7.89
C ARG A 71 -26.15 7.52 -8.21
N TRP A 72 -24.83 7.46 -8.26
CA TRP A 72 -23.94 8.58 -8.59
C TRP A 72 -22.56 8.05 -9.01
N ASP A 73 -21.74 8.91 -9.59
CA ASP A 73 -20.39 8.57 -10.04
C ASP A 73 -19.29 9.32 -9.28
N ASP A 74 -19.60 10.50 -8.77
CA ASP A 74 -18.62 11.42 -8.21
C ASP A 74 -18.16 11.05 -6.80
N ILE A 75 -16.89 11.35 -6.53
CA ILE A 75 -16.32 11.52 -5.19
C ILE A 75 -15.87 12.97 -5.05
N ASP A 76 -16.40 13.69 -4.07
CA ASP A 76 -15.91 15.02 -3.70
C ASP A 76 -14.96 14.94 -2.50
N VAL A 77 -13.78 15.53 -2.63
CA VAL A 77 -12.82 15.72 -1.55
C VAL A 77 -12.86 17.18 -1.11
N HIS A 78 -13.45 17.42 0.06
CA HIS A 78 -13.50 18.72 0.71
C HIS A 78 -12.32 18.87 1.67
N PHE A 79 -11.41 19.77 1.34
CA PHE A 79 -10.21 20.01 2.13
C PHE A 79 -9.80 21.48 2.03
N ARG A 80 -9.56 22.13 3.18
CA ARG A 80 -9.13 23.54 3.29
C ARG A 80 -9.99 24.54 2.50
N GLY A 81 -11.30 24.35 2.53
CA GLY A 81 -12.27 25.21 1.84
C GLY A 81 -12.31 25.04 0.32
N THR A 82 -11.58 24.06 -0.23
CA THR A 82 -11.61 23.67 -1.64
C THR A 82 -12.34 22.34 -1.81
N VAL A 83 -12.86 22.11 -3.00
CA VAL A 83 -13.51 20.86 -3.38
C VAL A 83 -12.90 20.39 -4.69
N HIS A 84 -12.34 19.19 -4.68
CA HIS A 84 -11.93 18.49 -5.89
C HIS A 84 -12.86 17.30 -6.11
N THR A 85 -13.36 17.17 -7.33
CA THR A 85 -14.29 16.11 -7.73
C THR A 85 -13.58 15.14 -8.65
N SER A 86 -13.70 13.85 -8.37
CA SER A 86 -13.29 12.76 -9.27
C SER A 86 -14.53 11.97 -9.67
N GLY A 87 -14.80 11.88 -10.97
CA GLY A 87 -15.94 11.20 -11.56
C GLY A 87 -15.64 9.76 -12.03
N GLY A 88 -16.63 9.14 -12.68
CA GLY A 88 -16.49 7.84 -13.33
C GLY A 88 -16.28 6.66 -12.38
N HIS A 89 -16.65 6.77 -11.10
CA HIS A 89 -16.47 5.67 -10.16
C HIS A 89 -17.60 4.64 -10.16
N GLY A 90 -18.83 5.05 -10.47
CA GLY A 90 -20.01 4.18 -10.52
C GLY A 90 -20.39 3.59 -9.15
N PHE A 91 -21.25 4.30 -8.42
CA PHE A 91 -21.76 3.86 -7.13
C PHE A 91 -23.27 3.73 -7.11
N ALA A 92 -23.74 2.72 -6.40
CA ALA A 92 -25.13 2.59 -6.00
C ALA A 92 -25.19 2.34 -4.49
N ALA A 93 -26.12 2.98 -3.80
CA ALA A 93 -26.34 2.70 -2.38
C ALA A 93 -27.80 2.64 -2.02
N MET A 94 -28.11 1.88 -0.97
CA MET A 94 -29.45 1.77 -0.42
C MET A 94 -29.41 1.61 1.10
N SER A 95 -30.54 1.84 1.76
CA SER A 95 -30.69 1.56 3.19
C SER A 95 -30.42 0.09 3.51
N ARG A 96 -29.55 -0.18 4.49
CA ARG A 96 -29.32 -1.54 5.02
C ARG A 96 -30.60 -2.17 5.55
N LYS A 97 -31.47 -1.37 6.19
CA LYS A 97 -32.78 -1.82 6.65
C LYS A 97 -33.61 -2.35 5.49
N ARG A 98 -33.67 -1.60 4.37
CA ARG A 98 -34.44 -2.03 3.19
C ARG A 98 -33.83 -3.25 2.51
N LEU A 99 -32.49 -3.34 2.44
CA LEU A 99 -31.79 -4.53 1.93
C LEU A 99 -32.18 -5.78 2.71
N LEU A 100 -32.13 -5.72 4.04
CA LEU A 100 -32.54 -6.84 4.90
C LEU A 100 -34.01 -7.18 4.69
N GLY A 101 -34.90 -6.19 4.58
CA GLY A 101 -36.31 -6.41 4.26
C GLY A 101 -36.51 -7.19 2.95
N ILE A 102 -35.82 -6.80 1.87
CA ILE A 102 -35.89 -7.52 0.58
C ILE A 102 -35.41 -8.97 0.72
N LEU A 103 -34.31 -9.19 1.42
CA LEU A 103 -33.78 -10.55 1.64
C LEU A 103 -34.71 -11.40 2.52
N GLN A 104 -35.31 -10.81 3.55
CA GLN A 104 -36.30 -11.47 4.42
C GLN A 104 -37.58 -11.82 3.65
N GLU A 105 -38.11 -10.88 2.87
CA GLU A 105 -39.26 -11.09 1.96
C GLU A 105 -38.96 -12.28 1.02
N ARG A 106 -37.77 -12.31 0.43
CA ARG A 106 -37.35 -13.37 -0.48
C ARG A 106 -37.21 -14.74 0.20
N CYS A 107 -36.62 -14.78 1.40
CA CYS A 107 -36.56 -16.00 2.21
C CYS A 107 -37.96 -16.55 2.51
N ALA A 108 -38.91 -15.66 2.86
CA ALA A 108 -40.29 -16.06 3.14
C ALA A 108 -41.00 -16.61 1.89
N GLU A 109 -40.83 -15.97 0.73
CA GLU A 109 -41.37 -16.47 -0.56
C GLU A 109 -40.88 -17.88 -0.90
N LEU A 110 -39.63 -18.19 -0.57
CA LEU A 110 -39.00 -19.49 -0.84
C LEU A 110 -39.22 -20.52 0.27
N GLY A 111 -39.94 -20.16 1.35
CA GLY A 111 -40.25 -21.06 2.45
C GLY A 111 -39.06 -21.41 3.35
N VAL A 112 -38.12 -20.47 3.54
CA VAL A 112 -37.04 -20.59 4.55
C VAL A 112 -37.59 -20.27 5.94
N ASP A 113 -37.26 -21.09 6.96
CA ASP A 113 -37.68 -20.86 8.35
C ASP A 113 -36.77 -19.81 9.02
N VAL A 114 -37.24 -18.56 9.13
CA VAL A 114 -36.47 -17.47 9.76
C VAL A 114 -37.02 -17.18 11.17
N ARG A 115 -36.21 -17.48 12.20
CA ARG A 115 -36.54 -17.34 13.62
C ARG A 115 -35.94 -16.07 14.20
N PHE A 116 -36.75 -15.01 14.24
CA PHE A 116 -36.37 -13.74 14.86
C PHE A 116 -36.49 -13.78 16.38
N ARG A 117 -35.82 -12.84 17.07
CA ARG A 117 -35.76 -12.75 18.54
C ARG A 117 -35.38 -14.07 19.21
N THR A 118 -34.57 -14.87 18.52
CA THR A 118 -34.21 -16.23 18.94
C THR A 118 -32.70 -16.35 18.89
N GLU A 119 -32.08 -16.65 20.03
CA GLU A 119 -30.65 -16.96 20.07
C GLU A 119 -30.37 -18.22 19.27
N ALA A 120 -29.26 -18.20 18.53
CA ALA A 120 -28.83 -19.34 17.75
C ALA A 120 -28.39 -20.50 18.67
N PRO A 121 -28.61 -21.77 18.28
CA PRO A 121 -28.01 -22.91 18.99
C PRO A 121 -26.48 -22.79 19.00
N SER A 122 -25.84 -23.47 19.95
CA SER A 122 -24.38 -23.55 19.94
C SER A 122 -23.87 -24.27 18.68
N ALA A 123 -22.65 -23.98 18.26
CA ALA A 123 -22.06 -24.62 17.07
C ALA A 123 -22.05 -26.15 17.17
N ALA A 124 -21.84 -26.70 18.37
CA ALA A 124 -21.84 -28.15 18.63
C ALA A 124 -23.24 -28.78 18.56
N GLU A 125 -24.27 -28.08 19.04
CA GLU A 125 -25.66 -28.55 18.93
C GLU A 125 -26.12 -28.52 17.47
N ALA A 126 -25.81 -27.42 16.77
CA ALA A 126 -26.15 -27.26 15.35
C ALA A 126 -25.43 -28.31 14.47
N SER A 127 -24.14 -28.54 14.69
CA SER A 127 -23.35 -29.48 13.88
C SER A 127 -23.80 -30.93 14.05
N ALA A 128 -24.33 -31.29 15.22
CA ALA A 128 -24.86 -32.62 15.48
C ALA A 128 -26.24 -32.87 14.84
N GLU A 129 -27.05 -31.83 14.63
CA GLU A 129 -28.45 -31.96 14.20
C GLU A 129 -28.66 -31.67 12.70
N TYR A 130 -27.78 -30.87 12.09
CA TYR A 130 -27.90 -30.39 10.71
C TYR A 130 -26.79 -30.96 9.82
N ASP A 131 -27.09 -31.14 8.53
CA ASP A 131 -26.11 -31.62 7.55
C ASP A 131 -25.03 -30.55 7.26
N LEU A 132 -25.39 -29.26 7.40
CA LEU A 132 -24.51 -28.11 7.23
C LEU A 132 -24.86 -27.01 8.22
N VAL A 133 -23.84 -26.39 8.81
CA VAL A 133 -23.96 -25.19 9.65
C VAL A 133 -23.20 -24.04 9.00
N VAL A 134 -23.93 -23.00 8.63
CA VAL A 134 -23.37 -21.75 8.10
C VAL A 134 -23.36 -20.70 9.20
N ALA A 135 -22.17 -20.39 9.71
CA ALA A 135 -21.96 -19.38 10.73
C ALA A 135 -21.80 -17.99 10.10
N ALA A 136 -22.90 -17.24 10.08
CA ALA A 136 -23.01 -15.87 9.60
C ALA A 136 -23.23 -14.87 10.76
N ASP A 137 -22.68 -15.19 11.93
CA ASP A 137 -22.93 -14.54 13.24
C ASP A 137 -22.01 -13.34 13.52
N GLY A 138 -21.35 -12.83 12.47
CA GLY A 138 -20.70 -11.51 12.40
C GLY A 138 -19.31 -11.42 13.05
N VAL A 139 -18.79 -10.19 13.15
CA VAL A 139 -17.43 -9.92 13.65
C VAL A 139 -17.16 -10.50 15.05
N ASN A 140 -18.18 -10.54 15.92
CA ASN A 140 -18.10 -11.11 17.27
C ASN A 140 -18.59 -12.58 17.36
N SER A 141 -18.49 -13.31 16.25
CA SER A 141 -18.95 -14.70 16.07
C SER A 141 -18.69 -15.62 17.29
N PRO A 142 -19.74 -16.03 18.02
CA PRO A 142 -19.64 -17.07 19.03
C PRO A 142 -19.15 -18.39 18.44
N THR A 143 -19.55 -18.72 17.21
CA THR A 143 -19.17 -19.97 16.53
C THR A 143 -17.67 -20.05 16.27
N ARG A 144 -17.10 -18.97 15.71
CA ARG A 144 -15.65 -18.88 15.47
C ARG A 144 -14.85 -19.01 16.76
N ASN A 145 -15.34 -18.39 17.83
CA ASN A 145 -14.68 -18.44 19.14
C ASN A 145 -14.76 -19.84 19.76
N ALA A 146 -15.90 -20.52 19.65
CA ALA A 146 -16.08 -21.88 20.17
C ALA A 146 -15.20 -22.91 19.45
N LEU A 147 -14.92 -22.71 18.16
CA LEU A 147 -14.11 -23.61 17.32
C LEU A 147 -12.76 -22.97 16.93
N ALA A 148 -12.20 -22.12 17.80
CA ALA A 148 -11.00 -21.34 17.51
C ALA A 148 -9.77 -22.20 17.20
N GLU A 149 -9.67 -23.42 17.76
CA GLU A 149 -8.59 -24.36 17.46
C GLU A 149 -8.55 -24.75 15.98
N SER A 150 -9.72 -24.83 15.33
CA SER A 150 -9.82 -25.19 13.91
C SER A 150 -9.68 -23.97 13.00
N PHE A 151 -10.43 -22.90 13.28
CA PHE A 151 -10.43 -21.69 12.44
C PHE A 151 -9.15 -20.85 12.59
N ARG A 152 -8.50 -20.92 13.76
CA ARG A 152 -7.30 -20.15 14.14
C ARG A 152 -7.44 -18.66 13.80
N PRO A 153 -8.37 -17.95 14.47
CA PRO A 153 -8.65 -16.56 14.16
C PRO A 153 -7.56 -15.63 14.68
N SER A 154 -7.28 -14.58 13.90
CA SER A 154 -6.45 -13.43 14.26
C SER A 154 -7.33 -12.18 14.24
N LEU A 155 -7.40 -11.48 15.37
CA LEU A 155 -8.15 -10.25 15.54
C LEU A 155 -7.18 -9.11 15.87
N GLN A 156 -7.20 -8.06 15.04
CA GLN A 156 -6.41 -6.86 15.27
C GLN A 156 -7.33 -5.63 15.34
N THR A 157 -7.48 -5.06 16.53
CA THR A 157 -8.17 -3.80 16.74
C THR A 157 -7.30 -2.63 16.30
N ARG A 158 -7.90 -1.69 15.58
CA ARG A 158 -7.22 -0.54 14.99
C ARG A 158 -7.34 0.73 15.83
N ARG A 159 -6.51 1.73 15.52
CA ARG A 159 -6.34 2.93 16.34
C ARG A 159 -7.42 3.97 16.08
N CYS A 160 -7.91 4.09 14.84
CA CYS A 160 -9.00 5.00 14.56
C CYS A 160 -10.29 4.59 15.28
N LYS A 161 -10.96 5.59 15.88
CA LYS A 161 -12.32 5.49 16.37
C LYS A 161 -13.26 6.01 15.29
N TYR A 162 -14.38 5.35 15.12
CA TYR A 162 -15.46 5.84 14.27
C TYR A 162 -16.82 5.71 14.94
N ILE A 163 -17.74 6.55 14.51
CA ILE A 163 -19.16 6.47 14.84
C ILE A 163 -19.97 6.58 13.55
N TRP A 164 -20.90 5.64 13.35
CA TRP A 164 -21.74 5.59 12.17
C TRP A 164 -23.10 6.21 12.48
N LEU A 165 -23.47 7.25 11.75
CA LEU A 165 -24.69 8.04 11.91
C LEU A 165 -25.44 8.17 10.58
N GLY A 166 -26.67 8.66 10.66
CA GLY A 166 -27.47 9.08 9.51
C GLY A 166 -27.81 10.56 9.61
N THR A 167 -28.08 11.19 8.48
CA THR A 167 -28.55 12.58 8.42
C THR A 167 -29.64 12.75 7.36
N ASP A 168 -30.53 13.73 7.56
CA ASP A 168 -31.52 14.14 6.56
C ASP A 168 -30.93 15.10 5.50
N LEU A 169 -29.65 15.48 5.63
CA LEU A 169 -28.87 16.08 4.55
C LEU A 169 -28.60 15.02 3.49
N VAL A 170 -29.29 15.09 2.36
CA VAL A 170 -29.08 14.17 1.25
C VAL A 170 -27.90 14.63 0.41
N PHE A 171 -26.75 14.00 0.62
CA PHE A 171 -25.57 14.20 -0.25
C PHE A 171 -25.90 13.76 -1.68
N ASP A 172 -25.35 14.46 -2.67
CA ASP A 172 -25.52 14.19 -4.10
C ASP A 172 -24.42 13.28 -4.68
N ALA A 173 -23.39 12.98 -3.89
CA ALA A 173 -22.24 12.16 -4.26
C ALA A 173 -21.58 11.59 -3.00
N PHE A 174 -20.55 10.76 -3.17
CA PHE A 174 -19.70 10.36 -2.05
C PHE A 174 -18.83 11.55 -1.64
N LYS A 175 -18.77 11.85 -0.34
CA LYS A 175 -18.04 12.98 0.22
C LYS A 175 -16.97 12.51 1.18
N PHE A 176 -15.76 12.99 0.98
CA PHE A 176 -14.76 13.10 2.04
C PHE A 176 -14.74 14.54 2.53
N TYR A 177 -15.11 14.78 3.79
CA TYR A 177 -14.78 16.05 4.45
C TYR A 177 -13.63 15.83 5.40
N VAL A 178 -12.55 16.57 5.21
CA VAL A 178 -11.40 16.56 6.12
C VAL A 178 -11.43 17.85 6.93
N LEU A 179 -11.76 17.72 8.21
CA LEU A 179 -11.97 18.81 9.14
C LEU A 179 -10.73 19.00 10.03
N GLU A 180 -10.15 20.20 9.97
CA GLU A 180 -9.11 20.63 10.90
C GLU A 180 -9.79 21.28 12.12
N THR A 181 -9.93 20.54 13.22
CA THR A 181 -10.59 21.02 14.45
C THR A 181 -9.56 21.39 15.52
N PRO A 182 -9.95 22.14 16.58
CA PRO A 182 -9.07 22.40 17.73
C PRO A 182 -8.56 21.12 18.43
N HIS A 183 -9.23 19.98 18.26
CA HIS A 183 -8.83 18.71 18.84
C HIS A 183 -7.93 17.88 17.92
N GLY A 184 -7.78 18.27 16.66
CA GLY A 184 -7.04 17.55 15.62
C GLY A 184 -7.90 17.23 14.39
N ILE A 185 -7.40 16.33 13.55
CA ILE A 185 -8.04 15.99 12.27
C ILE A 185 -9.18 15.01 12.48
N MET A 186 -10.32 15.33 11.88
CA MET A 186 -11.48 14.44 11.80
C MET A 186 -11.89 14.29 10.34
N GLN A 187 -12.37 13.12 9.96
CA GLN A 187 -12.82 12.86 8.60
C GLN A 187 -14.25 12.33 8.57
N ILE A 188 -15.03 12.86 7.63
CA ILE A 188 -16.40 12.40 7.38
C ILE A 188 -16.42 11.61 6.08
N HIS A 189 -16.99 10.42 6.13
CA HIS A 189 -17.42 9.66 4.96
C HIS A 189 -18.93 9.83 4.82
N GLY A 190 -19.36 10.58 3.81
CA GLY A 190 -20.77 10.89 3.55
C GLY A 190 -21.23 10.33 2.21
N TYR A 191 -22.42 9.73 2.12
CA TYR A 191 -23.01 9.33 0.84
C TYR A 191 -24.53 9.14 0.94
N PRO A 192 -25.30 9.37 -0.14
CA PRO A 192 -26.73 9.09 -0.16
C PRO A 192 -27.00 7.60 -0.10
N TYR A 193 -28.13 7.22 0.52
CA TYR A 193 -28.67 5.86 0.41
C TYR A 193 -30.18 5.84 0.10
N GLY A 194 -30.74 7.00 -0.25
CA GLY A 194 -32.14 7.19 -0.64
C GLY A 194 -32.48 8.65 -0.89
N ASP A 195 -33.77 8.92 -1.09
CA ASP A 195 -34.29 10.27 -1.40
C ASP A 195 -34.33 11.22 -0.19
N THR A 196 -34.25 10.69 1.03
CA THR A 196 -34.52 11.46 2.26
C THR A 196 -33.40 11.39 3.28
N ALA A 197 -32.33 10.62 3.03
CA ALA A 197 -31.26 10.44 3.99
C ALA A 197 -29.93 10.01 3.38
N SER A 198 -28.86 10.31 4.13
CA SER A 198 -27.49 9.92 3.83
C SER A 198 -26.81 9.25 5.01
N THR A 199 -25.80 8.43 4.70
CA THR A 199 -24.82 7.95 5.67
C THR A 199 -23.90 9.09 6.04
N PHE A 200 -23.58 9.19 7.33
CA PHE A 200 -22.59 10.10 7.89
C PHE A 200 -21.70 9.31 8.85
N ILE A 201 -20.47 8.99 8.46
CA ILE A 201 -19.50 8.31 9.34
C ILE A 201 -18.43 9.32 9.72
N LEU A 202 -18.29 9.60 11.02
CA LEU A 202 -17.16 10.37 11.53
C LEU A 202 -16.08 9.41 12.02
N GLU A 203 -14.86 9.60 11.52
CA GLU A 203 -13.70 8.80 11.87
C GLU A 203 -12.53 9.72 12.25
N LEU A 204 -11.74 9.31 13.25
CA LEU A 204 -10.59 10.06 13.72
C LEU A 204 -9.62 9.16 14.47
N HIS A 205 -8.37 9.58 14.59
CA HIS A 205 -7.37 8.86 15.37
C HIS A 205 -7.72 8.88 16.87
N GLU A 206 -7.29 7.85 17.62
CA GLU A 206 -7.64 7.69 19.04
C GLU A 206 -7.23 8.89 19.89
N ASP A 207 -6.07 9.51 19.64
CA ASP A 207 -5.61 10.68 20.38
C ASP A 207 -6.54 11.89 20.21
N VAL A 208 -7.03 12.13 18.98
CA VAL A 208 -8.05 13.14 18.67
C VAL A 208 -9.34 12.80 19.39
N TRP A 209 -9.72 11.51 19.40
CA TRP A 209 -10.93 11.05 20.08
C TRP A 209 -10.86 11.27 21.58
N GLN A 210 -9.73 10.97 22.21
CA GLN A 210 -9.52 11.21 23.64
C GLN A 210 -9.67 12.71 23.97
N ARG A 211 -9.09 13.59 23.14
CA ARG A 211 -9.18 15.06 23.34
C ARG A 211 -10.58 15.64 23.13
N ALA A 212 -11.36 15.09 22.20
CA ALA A 212 -12.67 15.61 21.83
C ALA A 212 -13.83 14.95 22.59
N PHE A 213 -13.74 13.64 22.82
CA PHE A 213 -14.85 12.81 23.29
C PHE A 213 -14.53 11.99 24.54
N GLY A 214 -13.26 11.85 24.95
CA GLY A 214 -12.84 10.91 26.00
C GLY A 214 -13.55 11.10 27.35
N GLU A 215 -13.93 12.33 27.70
CA GLU A 215 -14.65 12.63 28.96
C GLU A 215 -16.18 12.50 28.87
N ILE A 216 -16.74 12.50 27.65
CA ILE A 216 -18.19 12.54 27.42
C ILE A 216 -18.75 11.25 26.82
N ALA A 217 -17.91 10.51 26.09
CA ALA A 217 -18.31 9.31 25.39
C ALA A 217 -18.76 8.24 26.39
N ALA A 218 -19.88 7.59 26.07
CA ALA A 218 -20.40 6.53 26.93
C ALA A 218 -19.44 5.34 26.97
N THR A 219 -19.01 4.95 28.18
CA THR A 219 -18.09 3.82 28.39
C THR A 219 -18.76 2.45 28.22
N SER A 220 -20.07 2.39 28.41
CA SER A 220 -20.89 1.19 28.19
C SER A 220 -22.33 1.61 27.86
N LEU A 221 -22.87 1.07 26.78
CA LEU A 221 -24.26 1.28 26.33
C LEU A 221 -24.93 -0.08 26.15
N ALA A 222 -26.19 -0.20 26.58
CA ALA A 222 -26.97 -1.41 26.33
C ALA A 222 -27.26 -1.56 24.83
N PRO A 223 -27.51 -2.79 24.32
CA PRO A 223 -27.93 -2.99 22.94
C PRO A 223 -29.15 -2.13 22.59
N GLY A 224 -29.03 -1.31 21.53
CA GLY A 224 -30.09 -0.40 21.09
C GLY A 224 -29.94 1.04 21.59
N GLU A 225 -29.10 1.30 22.58
CA GLU A 225 -28.78 2.66 23.03
C GLU A 225 -27.68 3.31 22.16
N SER A 226 -27.74 4.64 22.01
CA SER A 226 -26.77 5.41 21.24
C SER A 226 -26.07 6.45 22.12
N ASP A 227 -24.88 6.87 21.71
CA ASP A 227 -24.08 7.88 22.42
C ASP A 227 -24.55 9.30 22.09
N GLU A 228 -25.73 9.68 22.60
CA GLU A 228 -26.39 10.96 22.29
C GLU A 228 -25.51 12.18 22.63
N LYS A 229 -24.72 12.11 23.72
CA LYS A 229 -23.81 13.20 24.11
C LYS A 229 -22.72 13.44 23.07
N SER A 230 -22.12 12.35 22.57
CA SER A 230 -21.15 12.45 21.49
C SER A 230 -21.80 13.03 20.23
N ILE A 231 -23.05 12.64 19.92
CA ILE A 231 -23.77 13.13 18.74
C ILE A 231 -24.04 14.63 18.82
N GLU A 232 -24.42 15.16 19.99
CA GLU A 232 -24.59 16.60 20.20
C GLU A 232 -23.30 17.38 19.87
N VAL A 233 -22.16 16.93 20.39
CA VAL A 233 -20.86 17.54 20.10
C VAL A 233 -20.46 17.40 18.63
N ILE A 234 -20.78 16.26 17.99
CA ILE A 234 -20.53 16.07 16.55
C ILE A 234 -21.31 17.09 15.72
N ARG A 235 -22.57 17.39 16.09
CA ARG A 235 -23.38 18.40 15.38
C ARG A 235 -22.74 19.78 15.47
N GLU A 236 -22.20 20.14 16.64
CA GLU A 236 -21.50 21.41 16.83
C GLU A 236 -20.21 21.47 16.01
N LEU A 237 -19.37 20.43 16.09
CA LEU A 237 -18.09 20.37 15.37
C LEU A 237 -18.25 20.30 13.84
N CYS A 238 -19.34 19.72 13.36
CA CYS A 238 -19.62 19.52 11.94
C CYS A 238 -20.70 20.49 11.40
N ALA A 239 -21.00 21.58 12.12
CA ALA A 239 -22.05 22.51 11.75
C ALA A 239 -21.89 23.10 10.34
N ASP A 240 -20.66 23.34 9.90
CA ASP A 240 -20.37 23.84 8.54
C ASP A 240 -20.71 22.82 7.44
N VAL A 241 -20.71 21.52 7.78
CA VAL A 241 -21.08 20.44 6.85
C VAL A 241 -22.57 20.16 6.90
N LEU A 242 -23.15 20.12 8.10
CA LEU A 242 -24.53 19.70 8.33
C LEU A 242 -25.54 20.85 8.20
N GLY A 243 -25.16 22.09 8.47
CA GLY A 243 -26.11 23.21 8.57
C GLY A 243 -27.24 22.91 9.58
N ASP A 244 -28.48 23.16 9.16
CA ASP A 244 -29.68 22.94 10.00
C ASP A 244 -30.20 21.49 9.97
N HIS A 245 -29.51 20.58 9.28
CA HIS A 245 -29.93 19.20 9.11
C HIS A 245 -29.83 18.39 10.41
N GLN A 246 -30.72 17.42 10.55
CA GLN A 246 -30.73 16.52 11.70
C GLN A 246 -29.72 15.38 11.50
N VAL A 247 -29.11 14.96 12.60
CA VAL A 247 -28.29 13.75 12.69
C VAL A 247 -29.04 12.79 13.59
N PHE A 248 -29.21 11.55 13.14
CA PHE A 248 -29.93 10.53 13.88
C PHE A 248 -29.09 9.26 14.05
N ALA A 249 -29.31 8.62 15.21
CA ALA A 249 -28.57 7.46 15.67
C ALA A 249 -29.33 6.16 15.41
N ASN A 250 -28.60 5.06 15.34
CA ASN A 250 -29.17 3.71 15.25
C ASN A 250 -28.23 2.72 15.92
N ASN A 251 -28.30 2.64 17.26
CA ASN A 251 -27.30 1.93 18.10
C ASN A 251 -25.88 2.46 17.82
N SER A 252 -25.78 3.77 17.63
CA SER A 252 -24.57 4.46 17.18
C SER A 252 -23.68 4.75 18.38
N LYS A 253 -22.48 4.16 18.37
CA LYS A 253 -21.48 4.31 19.42
C LYS A 253 -20.09 4.37 18.83
N TRP A 254 -19.18 5.00 19.57
CA TRP A 254 -17.76 4.96 19.24
C TRP A 254 -17.26 3.52 19.25
N THR A 255 -16.63 3.12 18.16
CA THR A 255 -16.03 1.80 18.03
C THR A 255 -14.71 1.89 17.29
N ALA A 256 -13.89 0.86 17.45
CA ALA A 256 -12.65 0.69 16.71
C ALA A 256 -12.84 -0.46 15.73
N PHE A 257 -12.35 -0.30 14.51
CA PHE A 257 -12.45 -1.36 13.52
C PHE A 257 -11.59 -2.56 13.95
N ALA A 258 -12.13 -3.77 13.83
CA ALA A 258 -11.42 -5.01 14.10
C ALA A 258 -11.20 -5.76 12.78
N THR A 259 -9.94 -5.93 12.39
CA THR A 259 -9.55 -6.77 11.26
C THR A 259 -9.57 -8.22 11.71
N VAL A 260 -10.46 -9.03 11.14
CA VAL A 260 -10.60 -10.47 11.39
C VAL A 260 -9.97 -11.24 10.24
N ARG A 261 -9.13 -12.21 10.55
CA ARG A 261 -8.59 -13.20 9.60
C ARG A 261 -8.67 -14.58 10.21
N CYS A 262 -9.12 -15.57 9.45
CA CYS A 262 -9.10 -16.98 9.87
C CYS A 262 -8.21 -17.80 8.94
N ALA A 263 -7.38 -18.68 9.52
CA ALA A 263 -6.47 -19.54 8.76
C ALA A 263 -7.22 -20.66 8.01
N SER A 264 -8.38 -21.09 8.53
CA SER A 264 -9.36 -21.96 7.88
C SER A 264 -10.74 -21.32 8.04
N TRP A 265 -11.64 -21.53 7.07
CA TRP A 265 -13.05 -21.10 7.18
C TRP A 265 -14.00 -22.26 7.41
N ARG A 266 -13.48 -23.49 7.48
CA ARG A 266 -14.26 -24.71 7.70
C ARG A 266 -13.78 -25.52 8.91
N HIS A 267 -14.73 -26.22 9.52
CA HIS A 267 -14.54 -27.24 10.54
C HIS A 267 -15.64 -28.29 10.36
N GLU A 268 -15.30 -29.47 9.84
CA GLU A 268 -16.28 -30.52 9.52
C GLU A 268 -17.44 -29.94 8.68
N ASN A 269 -18.70 -30.07 9.14
CA ASN A 269 -19.88 -29.51 8.50
C ASN A 269 -20.19 -28.05 8.89
N VAL A 270 -19.27 -27.34 9.55
CA VAL A 270 -19.42 -25.93 9.95
C VAL A 270 -18.54 -25.04 9.06
N VAL A 271 -19.13 -23.99 8.48
CA VAL A 271 -18.43 -23.01 7.64
C VAL A 271 -18.70 -21.59 8.08
N LEU A 272 -17.66 -20.74 8.12
CA LEU A 272 -17.76 -19.31 8.40
C LEU A 272 -18.13 -18.53 7.14
N LEU A 273 -19.01 -17.52 7.28
CA LEU A 273 -19.49 -16.70 6.18
C LEU A 273 -19.47 -15.20 6.52
N GLY A 274 -18.96 -14.37 5.59
CA GLY A 274 -18.87 -12.91 5.74
C GLY A 274 -18.00 -12.49 6.93
N ASP A 275 -18.45 -11.49 7.69
CA ASP A 275 -17.71 -10.90 8.83
C ASP A 275 -17.33 -11.91 9.94
N ALA A 276 -17.97 -13.09 9.98
CA ALA A 276 -17.55 -14.18 10.85
C ALA A 276 -16.19 -14.77 10.42
N ALA A 277 -15.93 -14.88 9.12
CA ALA A 277 -14.71 -15.43 8.55
C ALA A 277 -13.59 -14.38 8.41
N HIS A 278 -13.94 -13.18 7.95
CA HIS A 278 -13.00 -12.12 7.63
C HIS A 278 -13.68 -10.75 7.60
N THR A 279 -12.95 -9.67 7.86
CA THR A 279 -13.48 -8.30 7.73
C THR A 279 -12.57 -7.44 6.85
N ALA A 280 -13.14 -6.40 6.24
CA ALA A 280 -12.41 -5.38 5.49
C ALA A 280 -12.96 -3.99 5.85
N HIS A 281 -12.06 -3.02 6.02
CA HIS A 281 -12.42 -1.66 6.45
C HIS A 281 -13.47 -1.02 5.55
N PHE A 282 -14.45 -0.34 6.14
CA PHE A 282 -15.58 0.24 5.41
C PHE A 282 -15.16 1.31 4.40
N SER A 283 -13.96 1.89 4.54
CA SER A 283 -13.46 2.92 3.63
C SER A 283 -13.22 2.47 2.19
N ILE A 284 -13.23 1.16 1.90
CA ILE A 284 -13.21 0.63 0.53
C ILE A 284 -14.54 -0.01 0.12
N GLY A 285 -15.60 0.17 0.93
CA GLY A 285 -16.98 -0.21 0.60
C GLY A 285 -17.23 -1.71 0.47
N SER A 286 -16.55 -2.55 1.26
CA SER A 286 -16.48 -3.99 0.94
C SER A 286 -17.15 -4.95 1.94
N GLY A 287 -17.56 -4.55 3.15
CA GLY A 287 -18.06 -5.51 4.16
C GLY A 287 -19.30 -6.31 3.69
N THR A 288 -20.40 -5.61 3.41
CA THR A 288 -21.64 -6.27 2.94
C THR A 288 -21.50 -6.87 1.54
N LYS A 289 -20.72 -6.21 0.66
CA LYS A 289 -20.35 -6.74 -0.66
C LYS A 289 -19.69 -8.12 -0.54
N LEU A 290 -18.61 -8.23 0.24
CA LEU A 290 -17.89 -9.49 0.42
C LEU A 290 -18.78 -10.56 1.03
N ALA A 291 -19.59 -10.21 2.03
CA ALA A 291 -20.52 -11.15 2.65
C ALA A 291 -21.53 -11.75 1.65
N MET A 292 -22.04 -10.95 0.70
CA MET A 292 -22.96 -11.44 -0.35
C MET A 292 -22.23 -12.24 -1.43
N GLU A 293 -21.01 -11.86 -1.81
CA GLU A 293 -20.18 -12.65 -2.74
C GLU A 293 -19.78 -14.00 -2.15
N ASP A 294 -19.47 -14.05 -0.86
CA ASP A 294 -19.17 -15.29 -0.15
C ASP A 294 -20.40 -16.20 -0.11
N ALA A 295 -21.58 -15.63 0.14
CA ALA A 295 -22.84 -16.37 0.12
C ALA A 295 -23.14 -16.98 -1.25
N LEU A 296 -22.87 -16.23 -2.32
CA LEU A 296 -23.01 -16.69 -3.70
C LEU A 296 -22.04 -17.83 -4.00
N ALA A 297 -20.75 -17.66 -3.70
CA ALA A 297 -19.73 -18.68 -3.95
C ALA A 297 -20.01 -19.96 -3.16
N LEU A 298 -20.37 -19.86 -1.87
CA LEU A 298 -20.72 -21.03 -1.07
C LEU A 298 -21.91 -21.79 -1.66
N ALA A 299 -22.98 -21.07 -2.06
CA ALA A 299 -24.14 -21.70 -2.68
C ALA A 299 -23.81 -22.38 -4.02
N ALA A 300 -22.96 -21.74 -4.84
CA ALA A 300 -22.49 -22.33 -6.11
C ALA A 300 -21.62 -23.57 -5.88
N CYS A 301 -20.63 -23.53 -4.98
CA CYS A 301 -19.79 -24.67 -4.67
C CYS A 301 -20.59 -25.86 -4.12
N LEU A 302 -21.60 -25.61 -3.28
CA LEU A 302 -22.52 -26.66 -2.79
C LEU A 302 -23.37 -27.29 -3.90
N HIS A 303 -23.64 -26.56 -4.98
CA HIS A 303 -24.40 -27.05 -6.13
C HIS A 303 -23.51 -27.83 -7.11
N GLU A 304 -22.29 -27.36 -7.33
CA GLU A 304 -21.37 -27.88 -8.35
C GLU A 304 -20.60 -29.13 -7.89
N GLN A 305 -20.30 -29.25 -6.59
CA GLN A 305 -19.51 -30.35 -6.06
C GLN A 305 -20.39 -31.53 -5.64
N SER A 306 -19.82 -32.74 -5.69
CA SER A 306 -20.54 -34.00 -5.40
C SER A 306 -20.80 -34.26 -3.92
N ASP A 307 -20.04 -33.63 -3.04
CA ASP A 307 -20.07 -33.85 -1.60
C ASP A 307 -19.69 -32.58 -0.83
N MET A 308 -20.08 -32.54 0.46
CA MET A 308 -19.93 -31.37 1.32
C MET A 308 -18.47 -30.98 1.54
N ASP A 309 -17.59 -31.95 1.77
CA ASP A 309 -16.17 -31.67 2.03
C ASP A 309 -15.52 -31.00 0.82
N SER A 310 -15.78 -31.51 -0.39
CA SER A 310 -15.30 -30.92 -1.63
C SER A 310 -15.89 -29.54 -1.89
N ALA A 311 -17.18 -29.32 -1.57
CA ALA A 311 -17.84 -28.02 -1.68
C ALA A 311 -17.21 -26.97 -0.77
N LEU A 312 -16.98 -27.30 0.52
CA LEU A 312 -16.40 -26.36 1.47
C LEU A 312 -14.93 -26.06 1.17
N GLU A 313 -14.18 -27.05 0.66
CA GLU A 313 -12.81 -26.83 0.18
C GLU A 313 -12.79 -25.92 -1.05
N ALA A 314 -13.68 -26.15 -2.02
CA ALA A 314 -13.79 -25.32 -3.23
C ALA A 314 -14.14 -23.86 -2.89
N TYR A 315 -15.10 -23.64 -1.98
CA TYR A 315 -15.49 -22.30 -1.51
C TYR A 315 -14.29 -21.55 -0.93
N GLU A 316 -13.55 -22.18 -0.01
CA GLU A 316 -12.39 -21.55 0.61
C GLU A 316 -11.28 -21.27 -0.42
N ALA A 317 -11.02 -22.21 -1.33
CA ALA A 317 -10.01 -22.09 -2.37
C ALA A 317 -10.34 -20.96 -3.37
N GLU A 318 -11.61 -20.79 -3.74
CA GLU A 318 -12.07 -19.74 -4.66
C GLU A 318 -12.02 -18.36 -4.00
N ARG A 319 -12.53 -18.24 -2.77
CA ARG A 319 -12.74 -16.94 -2.12
C ARG A 319 -11.53 -16.40 -1.40
N ARG A 320 -10.65 -17.25 -0.84
CA ARG A 320 -9.49 -16.82 -0.05
C ARG A 320 -8.56 -15.86 -0.80
N PRO A 321 -8.20 -16.06 -2.09
CA PRO A 321 -7.35 -15.11 -2.82
C PRO A 321 -8.01 -13.73 -3.00
N VAL A 322 -9.30 -13.69 -3.31
CA VAL A 322 -10.07 -12.45 -3.53
C VAL A 322 -10.20 -11.65 -2.22
N VAL A 323 -10.53 -12.34 -1.14
CA VAL A 323 -10.60 -11.75 0.21
C VAL A 323 -9.24 -11.24 0.66
N THR A 324 -8.17 -12.02 0.49
CA THR A 324 -6.81 -11.61 0.88
C THR A 324 -6.37 -10.36 0.13
N SER A 325 -6.64 -10.29 -1.17
CA SER A 325 -6.38 -9.09 -1.99
C SER A 325 -7.15 -7.86 -1.47
N THR A 326 -8.42 -8.06 -1.11
CA THR A 326 -9.29 -6.97 -0.61
C THR A 326 -8.89 -6.51 0.78
N GLN A 327 -8.53 -7.42 1.67
CA GLN A 327 -8.00 -7.09 2.99
C GLN A 327 -6.67 -6.32 2.91
N ARG A 328 -5.78 -6.66 1.96
CA ARG A 328 -4.54 -5.88 1.74
C ARG A 328 -4.83 -4.44 1.33
N ALA A 329 -5.76 -4.24 0.40
CA ALA A 329 -6.17 -2.89 -0.02
C ALA A 329 -6.89 -2.12 1.10
N ALA A 330 -7.74 -2.79 1.87
CA ALA A 330 -8.42 -2.22 3.03
C ALA A 330 -7.41 -1.81 4.12
N GLN A 331 -6.41 -2.66 4.37
CA GLN A 331 -5.34 -2.41 5.32
C GLN A 331 -4.55 -1.16 4.93
N ALA A 332 -4.12 -1.05 3.66
CA ALA A 332 -3.42 0.13 3.17
C ALA A 332 -4.27 1.42 3.29
N SER A 333 -5.57 1.34 2.97
CA SER A 333 -6.47 2.48 3.16
C SER A 333 -6.64 2.85 4.64
N LEU A 334 -6.75 1.86 5.52
CA LEU A 334 -6.95 2.06 6.94
C LEU A 334 -5.72 2.71 7.58
N GLU A 335 -4.53 2.20 7.29
CA GLU A 335 -3.28 2.76 7.78
C GLU A 335 -3.07 4.20 7.27
N TRP A 336 -3.46 4.49 6.03
CA TRP A 336 -3.41 5.86 5.51
C TRP A 336 -4.31 6.80 6.33
N PHE A 337 -5.52 6.36 6.71
CA PHE A 337 -6.41 7.16 7.55
C PHE A 337 -5.89 7.33 8.98
N GLU A 338 -5.30 6.29 9.57
CA GLU A 338 -4.65 6.39 10.89
C GLU A 338 -3.54 7.44 10.90
N ASN A 339 -2.86 7.63 9.76
CA ASN A 339 -1.77 8.58 9.61
C ASN A 339 -2.15 9.85 8.82
N MET A 340 -3.44 10.11 8.59
CA MET A 340 -3.88 11.22 7.71
C MET A 340 -3.30 12.58 8.12
N GLY A 341 -3.08 12.78 9.42
CA GLY A 341 -2.49 14.01 9.98
C GLY A 341 -1.19 14.42 9.29
N GLN A 342 -0.38 13.47 8.84
CA GLN A 342 0.88 13.75 8.16
C GLN A 342 0.71 14.41 6.80
N TYR A 343 -0.46 14.32 6.15
CA TYR A 343 -0.71 14.90 4.82
C TYR A 343 -1.41 16.26 4.85
N THR A 344 -1.74 16.78 6.03
CA THR A 344 -2.47 18.05 6.18
C THR A 344 -1.72 19.24 5.58
N HIS A 345 -0.41 19.16 5.41
CA HIS A 345 0.38 20.19 4.76
C HIS A 345 0.24 20.21 3.22
N GLN A 346 -0.32 19.16 2.61
CA GLN A 346 -0.37 19.01 1.15
C GLN A 346 -1.22 20.12 0.51
N ASP A 347 -0.89 20.42 -0.75
CA ASP A 347 -1.79 21.18 -1.62
C ASP A 347 -3.10 20.40 -1.79
N PRO A 348 -4.27 21.07 -1.83
CA PRO A 348 -5.54 20.36 -1.95
C PRO A 348 -5.68 19.45 -3.16
N ALA A 349 -5.07 19.79 -4.30
CA ALA A 349 -5.10 18.95 -5.49
C ALA A 349 -4.31 17.65 -5.25
N GLN A 350 -3.11 17.75 -4.67
CA GLN A 350 -2.31 16.59 -4.27
C GLN A 350 -3.01 15.73 -3.22
N PHE A 351 -3.61 16.38 -2.21
CA PHE A 351 -4.33 15.69 -1.14
C PHE A 351 -5.52 14.89 -1.70
N ALA A 352 -6.29 15.49 -2.61
CA ALA A 352 -7.41 14.83 -3.29
C ALA A 352 -6.95 13.59 -4.06
N PHE A 353 -5.86 13.68 -4.82
CA PHE A 353 -5.30 12.51 -5.50
C PHE A 353 -4.78 11.45 -4.51
N ASN A 354 -4.10 11.86 -3.43
CA ASN A 354 -3.54 10.97 -2.43
C ASN A 354 -4.63 10.17 -1.70
N ILE A 355 -5.69 10.83 -1.24
CA ILE A 355 -6.82 10.15 -0.59
C ILE A 355 -7.52 9.20 -1.55
N LEU A 356 -7.75 9.57 -2.82
CA LEU A 356 -8.38 8.69 -3.81
C LEU A 356 -7.55 7.43 -4.12
N THR A 357 -6.23 7.54 -4.09
CA THR A 357 -5.28 6.45 -4.42
C THR A 357 -4.72 5.71 -3.19
N ARG A 358 -5.19 6.02 -1.97
CA ARG A 358 -4.70 5.42 -0.70
C ARG A 358 -4.72 3.88 -0.67
N SER A 359 -5.72 3.27 -1.29
CA SER A 359 -5.87 1.80 -1.35
C SER A 359 -4.93 1.12 -2.34
N ARG A 360 -4.24 1.91 -3.19
CA ARG A 360 -3.38 1.47 -4.31
C ARG A 360 -4.09 0.68 -5.40
N ARG A 361 -5.42 0.49 -5.31
CA ARG A 361 -6.26 -0.10 -6.36
C ARG A 361 -6.65 0.94 -7.40
N VAL A 362 -6.94 2.16 -6.95
CA VAL A 362 -7.08 3.32 -7.81
C VAL A 362 -5.69 3.92 -8.00
N THR A 363 -5.33 4.18 -9.25
CA THR A 363 -4.03 4.65 -9.69
C THR A 363 -4.21 5.81 -10.67
N TYR A 364 -3.12 6.44 -11.06
CA TYR A 364 -3.11 7.51 -12.05
C TYR A 364 -3.80 7.09 -13.36
N ASP A 365 -3.45 5.94 -13.95
CA ASP A 365 -4.08 5.47 -15.19
C ASP A 365 -5.54 5.08 -15.00
N ASN A 366 -5.87 4.47 -13.85
CA ASN A 366 -7.26 4.16 -13.53
C ASN A 366 -8.11 5.45 -13.48
N LEU A 367 -7.59 6.52 -12.87
CA LEU A 367 -8.27 7.81 -12.84
C LEU A 367 -8.29 8.48 -14.22
N ARG A 368 -7.22 8.41 -15.00
CA ARG A 368 -7.18 8.98 -16.35
C ARG A 368 -8.21 8.36 -17.29
N LEU A 369 -8.54 7.08 -17.09
CA LEU A 369 -9.59 6.37 -17.80
C LEU A 369 -11.00 6.72 -17.31
N ARG A 370 -11.17 6.98 -16.01
CA ARG A 370 -12.47 7.28 -15.38
C ARG A 370 -12.87 8.73 -15.52
N ASP A 371 -11.91 9.62 -15.29
CA ASP A 371 -12.03 11.07 -15.24
C ASP A 371 -10.75 11.75 -15.79
N PRO A 372 -10.65 11.89 -17.13
CA PRO A 372 -9.56 12.59 -17.76
C PRO A 372 -9.46 14.07 -17.34
N GLU A 373 -10.57 14.73 -16.99
CA GLU A 373 -10.58 16.14 -16.61
C GLU A 373 -9.90 16.34 -15.26
N PHE A 374 -10.24 15.53 -14.26
CA PHE A 374 -9.57 15.53 -12.97
C PHE A 374 -8.07 15.23 -13.09
N THR A 375 -7.68 14.23 -13.88
CA THR A 375 -6.23 13.96 -14.08
C THR A 375 -5.52 15.10 -14.81
N ALA A 376 -6.16 15.76 -15.77
CA ALA A 376 -5.58 16.91 -16.44
C ALA A 376 -5.41 18.09 -15.48
N GLU A 377 -6.35 18.33 -14.56
CA GLU A 377 -6.21 19.34 -13.50
C GLU A 377 -4.97 19.06 -12.64
N LEU A 378 -4.79 17.81 -12.22
CA LEU A 378 -3.64 17.40 -11.40
C LEU A 378 -2.31 17.51 -12.15
N ASP A 379 -2.26 17.14 -13.43
CA ASP A 379 -1.07 17.27 -14.25
C ASP A 379 -0.69 18.75 -14.46
N ASN A 380 -1.68 19.63 -14.66
CA ASN A 380 -1.48 21.08 -14.73
C ASN A 380 -0.98 21.64 -13.40
N TRP A 381 -1.57 21.22 -12.28
CA TRP A 381 -1.12 21.61 -10.96
C TRP A 381 0.35 21.21 -10.74
N LEU A 382 0.68 19.93 -10.96
CA LEU A 382 2.05 19.44 -10.75
C LEU A 382 3.02 20.21 -11.65
N ALA A 383 2.70 20.42 -12.93
CA ALA A 383 3.51 21.20 -13.85
C ALA A 383 3.75 22.62 -13.32
N SER A 384 2.72 23.29 -12.79
CA SER A 384 2.83 24.65 -12.25
C SER A 384 3.78 24.77 -11.05
N THR A 385 3.99 23.68 -10.30
CA THR A 385 4.94 23.64 -9.17
C THR A 385 6.39 23.40 -9.59
N VAL A 386 6.64 23.09 -10.87
CA VAL A 386 7.96 22.72 -11.40
C VAL A 386 8.46 23.75 -12.42
N ASP A 387 7.98 23.72 -13.66
CA ASP A 387 8.40 24.63 -14.75
C ASP A 387 7.24 25.10 -15.65
N GLY A 388 6.01 24.69 -15.35
CA GLY A 388 4.80 25.03 -16.09
C GLY A 388 4.52 24.14 -17.31
N GLU A 389 5.40 23.20 -17.68
CA GLU A 389 5.16 22.31 -18.82
C GLU A 389 4.49 21.00 -18.37
N VAL A 390 3.34 20.70 -18.99
CA VAL A 390 2.54 19.53 -18.66
C VAL A 390 3.16 18.28 -19.26
N ARG A 391 3.52 17.34 -18.39
CA ARG A 391 4.15 16.06 -18.71
C ARG A 391 3.63 15.02 -17.71
N PRO A 392 3.62 13.72 -18.05
CA PRO A 392 3.30 12.69 -17.06
C PRO A 392 4.17 12.84 -15.81
N PRO A 393 3.64 12.61 -14.59
CA PRO A 393 4.35 12.93 -13.35
C PRO A 393 5.78 12.40 -13.25
N MET A 394 6.02 11.19 -13.75
CA MET A 394 7.37 10.59 -13.77
C MET A 394 8.39 11.36 -14.61
N PHE A 395 7.95 12.15 -15.59
CA PHE A 395 8.79 12.93 -16.51
C PHE A 395 8.90 14.41 -16.15
N GLN A 396 8.26 14.85 -15.06
CA GLN A 396 8.53 16.16 -14.52
C GLN A 396 9.98 16.21 -14.00
N PRO A 397 10.76 17.26 -14.30
CA PRO A 397 12.12 17.35 -13.78
C PRO A 397 12.11 17.48 -12.25
N PHE A 398 13.25 17.16 -11.65
CA PHE A 398 13.44 17.25 -10.20
C PHE A 398 14.87 17.63 -9.88
N ARG A 399 15.10 18.30 -8.75
CA ARG A 399 16.42 18.74 -8.32
C ARG A 399 16.75 18.15 -6.95
N ILE A 400 17.84 17.39 -6.86
CA ILE A 400 18.41 16.88 -5.59
C ILE A 400 19.59 17.76 -5.22
N GLY A 401 19.52 18.52 -4.13
CA GLY A 401 20.53 19.52 -3.80
C GLY A 401 20.71 20.52 -4.95
N ASN A 402 21.87 20.49 -5.62
CA ASN A 402 22.14 21.29 -6.83
C ASN A 402 22.16 20.48 -8.14
N LEU A 403 21.75 19.21 -8.13
CA LEU A 403 21.73 18.35 -9.30
C LEU A 403 20.36 18.32 -9.95
N ASP A 404 20.26 18.87 -11.15
CA ASP A 404 19.06 18.76 -11.98
C ASP A 404 18.97 17.38 -12.64
N LEU A 405 17.82 16.72 -12.44
CA LEU A 405 17.44 15.48 -13.09
C LEU A 405 16.34 15.76 -14.13
N PRO A 406 16.45 15.21 -15.35
CA PRO A 406 15.49 15.45 -16.42
C PRO A 406 14.14 14.75 -16.20
N ASN A 407 14.05 13.82 -15.25
CA ASN A 407 12.84 13.10 -14.87
C ASN A 407 13.04 12.42 -13.49
N ARG A 408 11.99 11.79 -12.96
CA ARG A 408 11.95 11.21 -11.61
C ARG A 408 12.28 9.71 -11.55
N VAL A 409 12.83 9.16 -12.62
CA VAL A 409 13.17 7.74 -12.72
C VAL A 409 14.64 7.52 -12.37
N VAL A 410 14.88 6.66 -11.38
CA VAL A 410 16.20 6.24 -10.93
C VAL A 410 16.41 4.77 -11.29
N VAL A 411 17.57 4.43 -11.87
CA VAL A 411 18.03 3.04 -11.93
C VAL A 411 18.63 2.72 -10.57
N SER A 412 18.02 1.78 -9.85
CA SER A 412 18.49 1.38 -8.51
C SER A 412 19.90 0.79 -8.58
N PRO A 413 20.73 0.95 -7.53
CA PRO A 413 21.95 0.18 -7.35
C PRO A 413 21.66 -1.32 -7.40
N MET A 414 22.41 -2.06 -8.21
CA MET A 414 22.27 -3.51 -8.42
C MET A 414 23.65 -4.13 -8.66
N ASP A 415 24.14 -4.94 -7.73
CA ASP A 415 25.40 -5.67 -7.88
C ASP A 415 25.39 -6.59 -9.10
N MET A 416 26.36 -6.40 -9.99
CA MET A 416 26.51 -7.20 -11.20
C MET A 416 27.57 -8.29 -11.04
N TYR A 417 28.37 -8.23 -9.98
CA TYR A 417 29.39 -9.23 -9.65
C TYR A 417 30.33 -9.55 -10.83
N SER A 418 30.65 -8.53 -11.63
CA SER A 418 31.34 -8.64 -12.92
C SER A 418 32.67 -7.86 -12.97
N SER A 419 33.19 -7.46 -11.81
CA SER A 419 34.50 -6.82 -11.68
C SER A 419 35.61 -7.86 -11.49
N GLU A 420 36.83 -7.50 -11.88
CA GLU A 420 38.02 -8.33 -11.68
C GLU A 420 38.96 -7.56 -10.75
N ASP A 421 39.27 -8.11 -9.57
CA ASP A 421 40.06 -7.44 -8.52
C ASP A 421 39.54 -6.03 -8.16
N GLY A 422 38.22 -5.88 -8.21
CA GLY A 422 37.52 -4.61 -7.97
C GLY A 422 37.52 -3.65 -9.15
N VAL A 423 38.23 -3.96 -10.25
CA VAL A 423 38.23 -3.12 -11.47
C VAL A 423 36.95 -3.39 -12.27
N PRO A 424 36.11 -2.38 -12.54
CA PRO A 424 34.94 -2.56 -13.38
C PRO A 424 35.35 -2.87 -14.82
N THR A 425 34.77 -3.93 -15.36
CA THR A 425 34.99 -4.41 -16.74
C THR A 425 34.08 -3.72 -17.76
N ASP A 426 34.26 -4.05 -19.05
CA ASP A 426 33.39 -3.60 -20.15
C ASP A 426 31.91 -3.96 -19.94
N PHE A 427 31.61 -4.96 -19.11
CA PHE A 427 30.24 -5.26 -18.73
C PHE A 427 29.56 -4.06 -18.08
N HIS A 428 30.24 -3.36 -17.15
CA HIS A 428 29.68 -2.19 -16.46
C HIS A 428 29.48 -1.02 -17.41
N LEU A 429 30.42 -0.80 -18.34
CA LEU A 429 30.27 0.23 -19.37
C LEU A 429 29.00 0.00 -20.20
N VAL A 430 28.80 -1.22 -20.70
CA VAL A 430 27.62 -1.55 -21.51
C VAL A 430 26.35 -1.54 -20.66
N HIS A 431 26.40 -2.10 -19.45
CA HIS A 431 25.27 -2.16 -18.54
C HIS A 431 24.76 -0.75 -18.18
N LEU A 432 25.60 0.09 -17.56
CA LEU A 432 25.22 1.43 -17.11
C LEU A 432 24.97 2.36 -18.30
N GLY A 433 25.81 2.29 -19.33
CA GLY A 433 25.62 3.04 -20.57
C GLY A 433 24.30 2.74 -21.25
N SER A 434 23.83 1.48 -21.26
CA SER A 434 22.54 1.12 -21.84
C SER A 434 21.36 1.74 -21.09
N LYS A 435 21.41 1.82 -19.74
CA LYS A 435 20.33 2.43 -18.95
C LYS A 435 20.34 3.96 -19.07
N ALA A 436 21.52 4.55 -19.15
CA ALA A 436 21.69 5.97 -19.39
C ALA A 436 21.12 6.39 -20.76
N LEU A 437 21.35 5.59 -21.80
CA LEU A 437 20.72 5.75 -23.12
C LEU A 437 19.22 5.43 -23.10
N GLY A 438 18.79 4.62 -22.12
CA GLY A 438 17.41 4.18 -21.90
C GLY A 438 16.48 5.23 -21.27
N GLY A 439 16.97 6.43 -20.98
CA GLY A 439 16.15 7.61 -20.64
C GLY A 439 15.95 7.91 -19.16
N ALA A 440 16.50 7.10 -18.25
CA ALA A 440 16.42 7.37 -16.81
C ALA A 440 17.09 8.72 -16.44
N GLY A 441 16.55 9.41 -15.43
CA GLY A 441 17.09 10.68 -14.95
C GLY A 441 18.39 10.52 -14.18
N LEU A 442 18.48 9.47 -13.37
CA LEU A 442 19.67 9.10 -12.60
C LEU A 442 19.95 7.59 -12.76
N VAL A 443 21.20 7.25 -13.06
CA VAL A 443 21.69 5.87 -13.11
C VAL A 443 22.65 5.65 -11.95
N MET A 444 22.32 4.77 -11.03
CA MET A 444 23.24 4.40 -9.95
C MET A 444 24.10 3.21 -10.36
N THR A 445 25.37 3.21 -9.95
CA THR A 445 26.21 2.01 -9.97
C THR A 445 25.68 0.94 -9.02
N GLU A 446 26.23 -0.27 -9.09
CA GLU A 446 26.21 -1.20 -7.95
C GLU A 446 26.85 -0.62 -6.68
N MET A 447 26.83 -1.39 -5.58
CA MET A 447 27.63 -1.03 -4.41
C MET A 447 29.12 -1.13 -4.78
N VAL A 448 29.80 0.01 -4.79
CA VAL A 448 31.24 0.11 -5.02
C VAL A 448 31.96 0.10 -3.69
N CYS A 449 32.81 -0.91 -3.50
CA CYS A 449 33.44 -1.18 -2.22
C CYS A 449 34.62 -0.25 -1.96
N VAL A 450 34.73 0.23 -0.72
CA VAL A 450 35.77 1.20 -0.31
C VAL A 450 37.11 0.56 0.05
N SER A 451 37.17 -0.78 0.07
CA SER A 451 38.38 -1.55 0.36
C SER A 451 38.27 -2.96 -0.22
N GLU A 452 39.41 -3.64 -0.34
CA GLU A 452 39.47 -5.02 -0.83
C GLU A 452 38.65 -5.99 0.02
N THR A 453 38.73 -5.86 1.35
CA THR A 453 38.00 -6.69 2.33
C THR A 453 36.57 -6.23 2.55
N GLY A 454 36.22 -5.02 2.08
CA GLY A 454 34.87 -4.49 2.07
C GLY A 454 33.97 -5.03 0.96
N ARG A 455 34.50 -5.91 0.09
CA ARG A 455 33.73 -6.57 -0.97
C ARG A 455 32.75 -7.61 -0.43
N ILE A 456 31.62 -7.78 -1.12
CA ILE A 456 30.68 -8.87 -0.84
C ILE A 456 31.26 -10.16 -1.40
N THR A 457 31.57 -10.14 -2.70
CA THR A 457 32.10 -11.27 -3.45
C THR A 457 33.39 -10.87 -4.17
N PRO A 458 34.17 -11.83 -4.71
CA PRO A 458 35.32 -11.51 -5.56
C PRO A 458 34.97 -10.67 -6.79
N GLY A 459 33.72 -10.71 -7.26
CA GLY A 459 33.23 -9.98 -8.44
C GLY A 459 32.73 -8.56 -8.18
N CYS A 460 32.76 -8.06 -6.93
CA CYS A 460 32.29 -6.71 -6.60
C CYS A 460 33.26 -5.62 -7.09
N GLY A 461 32.71 -4.52 -7.59
CA GLY A 461 33.48 -3.32 -7.93
C GLY A 461 34.11 -2.64 -6.71
N GLY A 462 35.25 -1.99 -6.90
CA GLY A 462 35.97 -1.22 -5.88
C GLY A 462 36.30 0.20 -6.34
N LEU A 463 36.66 1.05 -5.38
CA LEU A 463 37.17 2.40 -5.64
C LEU A 463 38.23 2.84 -4.61
N TYR A 464 39.26 2.01 -4.46
CA TYR A 464 40.37 2.19 -3.53
C TYR A 464 41.75 2.13 -4.23
N THR A 465 41.77 2.03 -5.57
CA THR A 465 42.99 2.12 -6.38
C THR A 465 42.83 3.09 -7.55
N GLU A 466 43.94 3.62 -8.05
CA GLU A 466 43.91 4.51 -9.24
C GLU A 466 43.41 3.80 -10.51
N GLU A 467 43.63 2.48 -10.61
CA GLU A 467 43.17 1.70 -11.76
C GLU A 467 41.64 1.62 -11.78
N GLN A 468 41.04 1.36 -10.63
CA GLN A 468 39.59 1.38 -10.45
C GLN A 468 39.01 2.76 -10.75
N GLU A 469 39.64 3.84 -10.26
CA GLU A 469 39.23 5.21 -10.56
C GLU A 469 39.22 5.49 -12.07
N ARG A 470 40.29 5.12 -12.80
CA ARG A 470 40.36 5.29 -14.26
C ARG A 470 39.29 4.48 -14.99
N ALA A 471 39.01 3.27 -14.53
CA ALA A 471 38.01 2.41 -15.14
C ALA A 471 36.59 2.95 -14.93
N TRP A 472 36.26 3.43 -13.72
CA TRP A 472 34.99 4.12 -13.47
C TRP A 472 34.86 5.43 -14.25
N LYS A 473 35.95 6.20 -14.37
CA LYS A 473 35.96 7.43 -15.19
C LYS A 473 35.55 7.16 -16.65
N ARG A 474 35.97 6.03 -17.22
CA ARG A 474 35.54 5.65 -18.57
C ARG A 474 34.03 5.45 -18.69
N VAL A 475 33.38 4.97 -17.63
CA VAL A 475 31.93 4.78 -17.60
C VAL A 475 31.20 6.11 -17.46
N THR A 476 31.62 6.97 -16.53
CA THR A 476 31.02 8.30 -16.33
C THR A 476 31.19 9.19 -17.57
N ASP A 477 32.37 9.20 -18.18
CA ASP A 477 32.65 9.92 -19.44
C ASP A 477 31.72 9.46 -20.57
N PHE A 478 31.43 8.15 -20.66
CA PHE A 478 30.49 7.64 -21.64
C PHE A 478 29.07 8.13 -21.38
N VAL A 479 28.59 8.05 -20.13
CA VAL A 479 27.24 8.52 -19.78
C VAL A 479 27.08 10.00 -20.10
N HIS A 480 27.99 10.86 -19.63
CA HIS A 480 27.94 12.30 -19.87
C HIS A 480 28.10 12.69 -21.34
N GLY A 481 28.89 11.91 -22.11
CA GLY A 481 29.11 12.16 -23.54
C GLY A 481 27.97 11.74 -24.45
N HIS A 482 27.11 10.80 -24.00
CA HIS A 482 26.14 10.13 -24.87
C HIS A 482 24.68 10.18 -24.40
N SER A 483 24.39 10.67 -23.20
CA SER A 483 23.00 10.83 -22.73
C SER A 483 22.84 12.04 -21.80
N PRO A 484 21.59 12.49 -21.55
CA PRO A 484 21.30 13.52 -20.55
C PRO A 484 21.19 12.97 -19.12
N ALA A 485 21.37 11.66 -18.91
CA ALA A 485 21.25 11.05 -17.59
C ALA A 485 22.40 11.49 -16.68
N ARG A 486 22.11 11.57 -15.38
CA ARG A 486 23.14 11.69 -14.34
C ARG A 486 23.60 10.31 -13.91
N ILE A 487 24.83 10.20 -13.41
CA ILE A 487 25.38 8.96 -12.88
C ILE A 487 25.85 9.15 -11.44
N GLY A 488 25.33 8.31 -10.55
CA GLY A 488 25.71 8.29 -9.14
C GLY A 488 26.49 7.04 -8.77
N VAL A 489 27.34 7.14 -7.75
CA VAL A 489 28.04 6.01 -7.14
C VAL A 489 27.42 5.68 -5.80
N GLN A 490 27.19 4.40 -5.53
CA GLN A 490 26.85 3.94 -4.19
C GLN A 490 28.12 3.39 -3.51
N LEU A 491 28.59 4.03 -2.44
CA LEU A 491 29.75 3.55 -1.68
C LEU A 491 29.31 2.70 -0.49
N GLY A 492 29.97 1.55 -0.33
CA GLY A 492 29.64 0.63 0.76
C GLY A 492 30.78 -0.29 1.20
N HIS A 493 30.50 -1.04 2.27
CA HIS A 493 31.40 -2.03 2.84
C HIS A 493 30.55 -3.21 3.34
N SER A 494 30.83 -4.42 2.88
CA SER A 494 30.01 -5.62 3.13
C SER A 494 29.91 -6.02 4.60
N GLY A 495 30.96 -5.72 5.39
CA GLY A 495 31.01 -6.05 6.81
C GLY A 495 30.85 -7.55 7.01
N ARG A 496 29.92 -7.96 7.89
CA ARG A 496 29.67 -9.37 8.20
C ARG A 496 29.07 -10.22 7.06
N LYS A 497 28.64 -9.58 5.96
CA LYS A 497 28.08 -10.25 4.78
C LYS A 497 29.11 -10.38 3.64
N GLY A 498 30.37 -10.05 3.90
CA GLY A 498 31.47 -10.19 2.94
C GLY A 498 31.98 -11.61 2.78
N SER A 499 32.88 -11.78 1.80
CA SER A 499 33.56 -13.05 1.52
C SER A 499 32.59 -14.18 1.16
N THR A 500 31.63 -13.88 0.27
CA THR A 500 30.63 -14.82 -0.23
C THR A 500 30.79 -15.14 -1.71
N LYS A 501 30.15 -16.22 -2.15
CA LYS A 501 30.10 -16.63 -3.56
C LYS A 501 29.34 -15.60 -4.40
N LEU A 502 29.57 -15.64 -5.72
CA LEU A 502 28.73 -14.94 -6.69
C LEU A 502 27.28 -15.43 -6.54
N MET A 503 26.32 -14.52 -6.73
CA MET A 503 24.92 -14.81 -6.42
C MET A 503 24.35 -16.06 -7.12
N TRP A 504 24.81 -16.35 -8.34
CA TRP A 504 24.35 -17.50 -9.13
C TRP A 504 25.00 -18.83 -8.73
N ASP A 505 26.11 -18.79 -7.96
CA ASP A 505 26.77 -19.97 -7.40
C ASP A 505 26.29 -20.30 -5.96
N GLY A 506 25.64 -19.33 -5.32
CA GLY A 506 25.04 -19.47 -4.00
C GLY A 506 24.98 -18.14 -3.26
N ILE A 507 23.85 -17.45 -3.36
CA ILE A 507 23.59 -16.18 -2.67
C ILE A 507 23.84 -16.28 -1.16
N ASP A 508 24.56 -15.30 -0.62
CA ASP A 508 24.98 -15.18 0.80
C ASP A 508 25.78 -16.36 1.37
N GLN A 509 26.16 -17.34 0.54
CA GLN A 509 26.97 -18.48 1.00
C GLN A 509 28.45 -18.11 1.04
N PRO A 510 29.22 -18.56 2.04
CA PRO A 510 30.66 -18.32 2.11
C PRO A 510 31.39 -18.92 0.90
N LEU A 511 32.56 -18.35 0.58
CA LEU A 511 33.44 -18.96 -0.41
C LEU A 511 33.91 -20.36 0.05
N PRO A 512 34.10 -21.32 -0.87
CA PRO A 512 34.64 -22.63 -0.52
C PRO A 512 36.10 -22.55 -0.07
N GLU A 513 36.90 -21.68 -0.70
CA GLU A 513 38.31 -21.43 -0.40
C GLU A 513 38.63 -19.95 -0.64
N GLY A 514 39.73 -19.44 -0.06
CA GLY A 514 40.17 -18.06 -0.28
C GLY A 514 39.35 -16.99 0.44
N ASN A 515 38.64 -17.36 1.53
CA ASN A 515 37.95 -16.39 2.36
C ASN A 515 38.92 -15.37 2.95
N TRP A 516 38.53 -14.09 2.95
CA TRP A 516 39.21 -13.05 3.74
C TRP A 516 38.51 -12.84 5.08
N GLU A 517 39.24 -12.26 6.04
CA GLU A 517 38.68 -11.92 7.34
C GLU A 517 37.63 -10.80 7.18
N ILE A 518 36.43 -11.05 7.70
CA ILE A 518 35.32 -10.09 7.70
C ILE A 518 35.18 -9.42 9.07
N CYS A 519 34.65 -8.20 9.09
CA CYS A 519 34.54 -7.38 10.29
C CYS A 519 33.11 -6.85 10.50
N ALA A 520 32.80 -6.48 11.74
CA ALA A 520 31.45 -6.06 12.14
C ALA A 520 31.47 -5.25 13.46
N PRO A 521 30.36 -4.58 13.82
CA PRO A 521 30.20 -4.00 15.15
C PRO A 521 30.28 -5.04 16.28
N SER A 522 29.85 -6.28 16.03
CA SER A 522 29.91 -7.39 16.99
C SER A 522 30.17 -8.72 16.30
N ALA A 523 30.73 -9.68 17.05
CA ALA A 523 31.10 -11.01 16.56
C ALA A 523 29.88 -11.94 16.34
N ILE A 524 28.96 -11.54 15.46
CA ILE A 524 27.71 -12.25 15.16
C ILE A 524 27.66 -12.55 13.65
N PRO A 525 27.69 -13.82 13.23
CA PRO A 525 27.63 -14.19 11.83
C PRO A 525 26.27 -13.84 11.20
N TYR A 526 26.22 -13.76 9.87
CA TYR A 526 24.96 -13.52 9.14
C TYR A 526 24.01 -14.74 9.19
N SER A 527 24.57 -15.95 9.06
CA SER A 527 23.88 -17.23 9.26
C SER A 527 24.85 -18.25 9.89
N GLU A 528 24.35 -19.42 10.30
CA GLU A 528 25.19 -20.51 10.84
C GLU A 528 26.28 -20.99 9.86
N ALA A 529 26.08 -20.81 8.55
CA ALA A 529 27.04 -21.21 7.53
C ALA A 529 28.15 -20.17 7.31
N ASN A 530 27.94 -18.91 7.70
CA ASN A 530 28.88 -17.82 7.44
C ASN A 530 29.98 -17.72 8.51
N GLN A 531 31.08 -17.07 8.16
CA GLN A 531 32.18 -16.79 9.08
C GLN A 531 31.71 -15.89 10.24
N THR A 532 32.21 -16.12 11.44
CA THR A 532 32.04 -15.17 12.54
C THR A 532 32.92 -13.94 12.27
N PRO A 533 32.36 -12.74 12.18
CA PRO A 533 33.15 -11.54 11.94
C PRO A 533 33.95 -11.17 13.17
N ARG A 534 35.09 -10.52 12.93
CA ARG A 534 35.85 -9.88 14.00
C ARG A 534 35.15 -8.59 14.43
N GLU A 535 35.02 -8.38 15.73
CA GLU A 535 34.52 -7.13 16.30
C GLU A 535 35.54 -6.01 16.08
N LEU A 536 35.08 -4.88 15.55
CA LEU A 536 35.91 -3.72 15.21
C LEU A 536 36.38 -2.96 16.46
N THR A 537 37.64 -2.58 16.46
CA THR A 537 38.22 -1.62 17.42
C THR A 537 38.07 -0.18 16.93
N LYS A 538 38.17 0.82 17.82
CA LYS A 538 38.06 2.24 17.42
C LYS A 538 39.06 2.65 16.33
N ALA A 539 40.31 2.17 16.40
CA ALA A 539 41.31 2.46 15.38
C ALA A 539 40.92 1.92 13.99
N GLU A 540 40.22 0.79 13.94
CA GLU A 540 39.74 0.20 12.69
C GLU A 540 38.49 0.90 12.17
N LEU A 541 37.62 1.39 13.05
CA LEU A 541 36.53 2.31 12.67
C LEU A 541 37.10 3.55 11.99
N ASP A 542 38.13 4.17 12.57
CA ASP A 542 38.80 5.32 11.98
C ASP A 542 39.41 4.99 10.62
N GLY A 543 40.06 3.82 10.49
CA GLY A 543 40.62 3.36 9.21
C GLY A 543 39.55 3.14 8.12
N ILE A 544 38.42 2.52 8.47
CA ILE A 544 37.30 2.32 7.53
C ILE A 544 36.67 3.66 7.13
N ARG A 545 36.46 4.57 8.08
CA ARG A 545 35.98 5.93 7.79
C ARG A 545 36.88 6.64 6.78
N ASP A 546 38.20 6.53 6.95
CA ASP A 546 39.16 7.17 6.06
C ASP A 546 39.16 6.51 4.66
N GLN A 547 38.91 5.19 4.57
CA GLN A 547 38.70 4.49 3.29
C GLN A 547 37.45 4.99 2.54
N PHE A 548 36.35 5.20 3.25
CA PHE A 548 35.15 5.83 2.68
C PHE A 548 35.44 7.24 2.16
N ALA A 549 36.14 8.06 2.95
CA ALA A 549 36.50 9.42 2.56
C ALA A 549 37.43 9.44 1.33
N GLU A 550 38.42 8.54 1.24
CA GLU A 550 39.29 8.48 0.05
C GLU A 550 38.55 7.98 -1.19
N SER A 551 37.69 6.97 -1.04
CA SER A 551 36.83 6.50 -2.14
C SER A 551 35.90 7.60 -2.65
N ALA A 552 35.40 8.48 -1.77
CA ALA A 552 34.61 9.65 -2.15
C ALA A 552 35.43 10.66 -2.97
N ARG A 553 36.70 10.90 -2.63
CA ARG A 553 37.59 11.75 -3.44
C ARG A 553 37.85 11.13 -4.81
N ALA A 554 38.10 9.82 -4.86
CA ALA A 554 38.28 9.08 -6.09
C ALA A 554 37.02 9.13 -6.96
N ALA A 555 35.83 8.98 -6.37
CA ALA A 555 34.56 9.13 -7.08
C ALA A 555 34.40 10.54 -7.68
N ALA A 556 34.80 11.58 -6.95
CA ALA A 556 34.69 12.95 -7.42
C ALA A 556 35.58 13.19 -8.64
N ARG A 557 36.81 12.66 -8.61
CA ARG A 557 37.78 12.68 -9.72
C ARG A 557 37.34 11.81 -10.90
N ALA A 558 36.69 10.68 -10.64
CA ALA A 558 36.06 9.83 -11.65
C ALA A 558 34.84 10.51 -12.30
N GLY A 559 34.32 11.60 -11.75
CA GLY A 559 33.28 12.40 -12.38
C GLY A 559 31.85 11.97 -12.06
N PHE A 560 31.61 11.26 -10.95
CA PHE A 560 30.23 10.98 -10.53
C PHE A 560 29.49 12.26 -10.13
N ASP A 561 28.19 12.34 -10.46
CA ASP A 561 27.33 13.50 -10.19
C ASP A 561 26.74 13.49 -8.78
N LEU A 562 26.56 12.29 -8.22
CA LEU A 562 25.94 12.03 -6.93
C LEU A 562 26.68 10.90 -6.20
N LEU A 563 26.76 10.98 -4.89
CA LEU A 563 27.27 9.91 -4.03
C LEU A 563 26.16 9.42 -3.11
N GLU A 564 25.90 8.13 -3.08
CA GLU A 564 25.01 7.50 -2.11
C GLU A 564 25.81 6.70 -1.09
N LEU A 565 25.62 6.97 0.21
CA LEU A 565 26.20 6.19 1.28
C LEU A 565 25.31 4.97 1.60
N HIS A 566 25.88 3.77 1.53
CA HIS A 566 25.11 2.55 1.77
C HIS A 566 25.01 2.19 3.26
N CYS A 567 23.90 2.58 3.88
CA CYS A 567 23.55 2.29 5.28
C CYS A 567 22.38 1.28 5.40
N ALA A 568 22.25 0.36 4.44
CA ALA A 568 21.14 -0.59 4.35
C ALA A 568 21.61 -2.04 4.18
N HIS A 569 20.65 -2.95 4.12
CA HIS A 569 20.81 -4.35 3.74
C HIS A 569 21.74 -5.21 4.59
N GLY A 570 21.96 -4.84 5.85
CA GLY A 570 22.78 -5.62 6.79
C GLY A 570 24.28 -5.58 6.52
N TYR A 571 24.73 -4.75 5.57
CA TYR A 571 26.13 -4.45 5.36
C TYR A 571 26.69 -3.61 6.52
N LEU A 572 27.95 -3.18 6.46
CA LEU A 572 28.68 -2.66 7.62
C LEU A 572 27.91 -1.55 8.37
N LEU A 573 27.55 -0.46 7.70
CA LEU A 573 26.89 0.67 8.36
C LEU A 573 25.46 0.31 8.83
N SER A 574 24.72 -0.47 8.04
CA SER A 574 23.41 -1.01 8.45
C SER A 574 23.52 -1.91 9.69
N SER A 575 24.60 -2.69 9.80
CA SER A 575 24.83 -3.57 10.94
C SER A 575 25.15 -2.80 12.23
N PHE A 576 25.68 -1.57 12.14
CA PHE A 576 25.79 -0.67 13.29
C PHE A 576 24.42 -0.14 13.71
N LEU A 577 23.58 0.22 12.72
CA LEU A 577 22.24 0.72 12.97
C LEU A 577 21.35 -0.33 13.61
N SER A 578 21.39 -1.60 13.23
CA SER A 578 20.45 -2.59 13.80
C SER A 578 20.88 -3.09 15.19
N PRO A 579 19.97 -3.09 16.18
CA PRO A 579 20.23 -3.70 17.49
C PRO A 579 20.32 -5.24 17.43
N LEU A 580 19.91 -5.88 16.32
CA LEU A 580 20.07 -7.32 16.13
C LEU A 580 21.53 -7.70 15.93
N THR A 581 22.30 -6.82 15.30
CA THR A 581 23.67 -7.07 14.84
C THR A 581 24.72 -6.28 15.61
N ASN A 582 24.34 -5.17 16.24
CA ASN A 582 25.20 -4.38 17.10
C ASN A 582 24.89 -4.64 18.58
N ARG A 583 25.75 -5.42 19.24
CA ARG A 583 25.68 -5.75 20.67
C ARG A 583 26.79 -5.09 21.48
N ARG A 584 27.41 -4.05 20.92
CA ARG A 584 28.47 -3.31 21.61
C ARG A 584 27.93 -2.63 22.87
N THR A 585 28.81 -2.50 23.86
CA THR A 585 28.53 -1.82 25.14
C THR A 585 29.34 -0.54 25.30
N ASP A 586 30.09 -0.14 24.27
CA ASP A 586 30.79 1.15 24.20
C ASP A 586 29.89 2.21 23.52
N ASP A 587 30.48 3.36 23.19
CA ASP A 587 29.77 4.51 22.62
C ASP A 587 29.22 4.27 21.19
N TYR A 588 29.43 3.07 20.63
CA TYR A 588 28.97 2.66 19.31
C TYR A 588 27.83 1.63 19.34
N GLY A 589 27.30 1.26 20.51
CA GLY A 589 26.15 0.35 20.63
C GLY A 589 25.18 0.69 21.77
N GLY A 590 24.08 -0.07 21.83
CA GLY A 590 23.00 0.18 22.79
C GLY A 590 21.94 1.13 22.25
N SER A 591 21.96 2.39 22.70
CA SER A 591 20.97 3.40 22.28
C SER A 591 21.00 3.67 20.78
N LEU A 592 19.90 4.19 20.22
CA LEU A 592 19.86 4.62 18.82
C LEU A 592 20.95 5.64 18.51
N GLU A 593 21.18 6.60 19.40
CA GLU A 593 22.26 7.60 19.28
C GLU A 593 23.64 6.94 19.13
N ASN A 594 23.97 5.96 19.96
CA ASN A 594 25.25 5.26 19.88
C ASN A 594 25.35 4.40 18.62
N ARG A 595 24.27 3.73 18.22
CA ARG A 595 24.20 2.95 16.97
C ARG A 595 24.38 3.83 15.73
N LEU A 596 23.87 5.06 15.75
CA LEU A 596 24.05 6.07 14.70
C LEU A 596 25.45 6.66 14.64
N ARG A 597 26.19 6.66 15.76
CA ARG A 597 27.47 7.38 15.89
C ARG A 597 28.47 7.07 14.79
N PHE A 598 28.74 5.78 14.53
CA PHE A 598 29.71 5.41 13.47
C PHE A 598 29.20 5.70 12.05
N PRO A 599 27.96 5.32 11.66
CA PRO A 599 27.39 5.76 10.39
C PRO A 599 27.45 7.28 10.14
N LEU A 600 27.19 8.10 11.17
CA LEU A 600 27.29 9.56 11.06
C LEU A 600 28.74 10.05 10.98
N GLU A 601 29.67 9.48 11.75
CA GLU A 601 31.12 9.77 11.60
C GLU A 601 31.62 9.49 10.18
N VAL A 602 31.14 8.41 9.55
CA VAL A 602 31.45 8.08 8.15
C VAL A 602 30.78 9.07 7.20
N PHE A 603 29.50 9.38 7.42
CA PHE A 603 28.79 10.36 6.60
C PHE A 603 29.49 11.71 6.61
N ASP A 604 29.86 12.24 7.77
CA ASP A 604 30.54 13.53 7.90
C ASP A 604 31.91 13.54 7.20
N ALA A 605 32.68 12.46 7.32
CA ALA A 605 33.97 12.34 6.66
C ALA A 605 33.84 12.28 5.13
N VAL A 606 32.83 11.56 4.62
CA VAL A 606 32.52 11.50 3.19
C VAL A 606 32.01 12.86 2.71
N ARG A 607 31.11 13.50 3.46
CA ARG A 607 30.54 14.80 3.13
C ARG A 607 31.61 15.89 3.03
N ALA A 608 32.62 15.84 3.91
CA ALA A 608 33.78 16.73 3.88
C ALA A 608 34.75 16.44 2.72
N ALA A 609 34.82 15.20 2.24
CA ALA A 609 35.65 14.79 1.11
C ALA A 609 34.97 14.97 -0.26
N TRP A 610 33.64 14.90 -0.30
CA TRP A 610 32.80 15.03 -1.49
C TRP A 610 32.56 16.52 -1.82
N PRO A 611 32.65 16.95 -3.10
CA PRO A 611 32.42 18.35 -3.48
C PRO A 611 31.09 18.89 -2.95
N ALA A 612 31.13 20.03 -2.25
CA ALA A 612 29.99 20.57 -1.52
C ALA A 612 28.78 20.91 -2.41
N GLU A 613 29.03 21.20 -3.69
CA GLU A 613 27.99 21.47 -4.67
C GLU A 613 27.29 20.21 -5.17
N ARG A 614 27.87 19.02 -5.00
CA ARG A 614 27.30 17.76 -5.47
C ARG A 614 26.48 17.08 -4.36
N PRO A 615 25.28 16.57 -4.69
CA PRO A 615 24.42 15.94 -3.71
C PRO A 615 25.03 14.67 -3.14
N MET A 616 24.70 14.40 -1.88
CA MET A 616 25.00 13.15 -1.19
C MET A 616 23.72 12.58 -0.58
N THR A 617 23.36 11.35 -0.95
CA THR A 617 22.18 10.65 -0.42
C THR A 617 22.60 9.51 0.51
N VAL A 618 21.65 8.97 1.28
CA VAL A 618 21.87 7.81 2.13
C VAL A 618 20.81 6.76 1.84
N ARG A 619 21.24 5.52 1.62
CA ARG A 619 20.31 4.39 1.53
C ARG A 619 20.17 3.70 2.88
N ILE A 620 18.94 3.55 3.38
CA ILE A 620 18.65 2.91 4.67
C ILE A 620 17.72 1.70 4.53
N SER A 621 17.75 0.80 5.52
CA SER A 621 16.70 -0.21 5.73
C SER A 621 15.71 0.32 6.76
N ALA A 622 14.46 0.59 6.35
CA ALA A 622 13.43 1.15 7.22
C ALA A 622 12.75 0.14 8.16
N THR A 623 13.05 -1.14 7.98
CA THR A 623 12.71 -2.19 8.94
C THR A 623 13.62 -3.39 8.72
N ASP A 624 13.90 -4.13 9.78
CA ASP A 624 14.66 -5.39 9.73
C ASP A 624 13.78 -6.62 9.49
N TRP A 625 12.44 -6.47 9.45
CA TRP A 625 11.48 -7.57 9.31
C TRP A 625 11.68 -8.71 10.34
N TYR A 626 12.14 -8.34 11.54
CA TYR A 626 12.43 -9.27 12.63
C TYR A 626 12.20 -8.59 13.99
N ASP A 627 11.61 -9.32 14.94
CA ASP A 627 11.26 -8.80 16.25
C ASP A 627 12.50 -8.30 17.02
N GLY A 628 12.42 -7.06 17.52
CA GLY A 628 13.52 -6.40 18.23
C GLY A 628 14.61 -5.82 17.33
N GLY A 629 14.41 -5.78 16.01
CA GLY A 629 15.19 -4.98 15.07
C GLY A 629 14.64 -3.57 14.87
N ILE A 630 15.15 -2.89 13.85
CA ILE A 630 14.66 -1.57 13.41
C ILE A 630 13.20 -1.68 12.96
N ASP A 631 12.38 -0.75 13.43
CA ASP A 631 11.03 -0.51 12.92
C ASP A 631 10.92 0.84 12.20
N VAL A 632 9.70 1.19 11.80
CA VAL A 632 9.44 2.42 11.04
C VAL A 632 9.66 3.69 11.88
N ASP A 633 9.48 3.66 13.20
CA ASP A 633 9.72 4.81 14.07
C ASP A 633 11.23 5.07 14.18
N ASP A 634 12.02 4.01 14.37
CA ASP A 634 13.48 4.08 14.28
C ASP A 634 13.95 4.63 12.92
N ALA A 635 13.32 4.20 11.82
CA ALA A 635 13.70 4.64 10.47
C ALA A 635 13.50 6.13 10.24
N VAL A 636 12.44 6.72 10.79
CA VAL A 636 12.19 8.17 10.74
C VAL A 636 13.29 8.92 11.48
N GLU A 637 13.67 8.47 12.68
CA GLU A 637 14.74 9.10 13.47
C GLU A 637 16.13 8.91 12.83
N ILE A 638 16.40 7.76 12.20
CA ILE A 638 17.61 7.55 11.41
C ILE A 638 17.65 8.51 10.22
N ALA A 639 16.55 8.66 9.49
CA ALA A 639 16.46 9.60 8.37
C ALA A 639 16.64 11.06 8.83
N ARG A 640 16.03 11.43 9.97
CA ARG A 640 16.21 12.74 10.62
C ARG A 640 17.67 13.02 10.92
N ALA A 641 18.37 12.08 11.55
CA ALA A 641 19.78 12.23 11.91
C ALA A 641 20.66 12.48 10.67
N PHE A 642 20.47 11.74 9.57
CA PHE A 642 21.22 12.00 8.34
C PHE A 642 20.85 13.34 7.68
N ALA A 643 19.58 13.75 7.75
CA ALA A 643 19.13 15.05 7.25
C ALA A 643 19.80 16.21 8.01
N GLU A 644 19.88 16.11 9.35
CA GLU A 644 20.56 17.09 10.21
C GLU A 644 22.06 17.22 9.92
N HIS A 645 22.69 16.12 9.50
CA HIS A 645 24.09 16.10 9.08
C HIS A 645 24.30 16.57 7.63
N GLY A 646 23.23 16.89 6.89
CA GLY A 646 23.29 17.48 5.55
C GLY A 646 23.20 16.48 4.40
N ALA A 647 22.49 15.36 4.57
CA ALA A 647 22.08 14.52 3.44
C ALA A 647 21.11 15.28 2.53
N ASP A 648 21.31 15.17 1.21
CA ASP A 648 20.42 15.77 0.20
C ASP A 648 19.21 14.88 -0.12
N GLY A 649 19.22 13.63 0.35
CA GLY A 649 18.09 12.72 0.22
C GLY A 649 18.29 11.34 0.82
N ILE A 650 17.19 10.62 0.98
CA ILE A 650 17.14 9.26 1.56
C ILE A 650 16.54 8.29 0.54
N ASP A 651 17.27 7.21 0.22
CA ASP A 651 16.76 6.04 -0.50
C ASP A 651 16.26 4.99 0.49
N VAL A 652 14.96 4.73 0.45
CA VAL A 652 14.27 3.98 1.52
C VAL A 652 14.05 2.54 1.08
N SER A 653 14.92 1.65 1.55
CA SER A 653 14.80 0.20 1.38
C SER A 653 14.33 -0.49 2.67
N THR A 654 14.32 -1.83 2.71
CA THR A 654 14.07 -2.63 3.92
C THR A 654 14.93 -3.90 3.96
N GLY A 655 15.09 -4.48 5.15
CA GLY A 655 15.53 -5.85 5.38
C GLY A 655 17.00 -6.13 5.08
N GLN A 656 17.27 -7.42 4.85
CA GLN A 656 18.55 -8.07 4.59
C GLN A 656 19.56 -8.01 5.75
N VAL A 657 19.08 -7.66 6.95
CA VAL A 657 19.90 -7.52 8.16
C VAL A 657 20.21 -8.86 8.82
N VAL A 658 19.21 -9.72 8.96
CA VAL A 658 19.33 -11.10 9.46
C VAL A 658 18.80 -12.09 8.42
N SER A 659 19.21 -13.35 8.50
CA SER A 659 18.82 -14.38 7.51
C SER A 659 17.40 -14.92 7.73
N GLU A 660 16.88 -14.76 8.94
CA GLU A 660 15.59 -15.27 9.43
C GLU A 660 14.45 -14.26 9.29
N GLU A 661 14.71 -13.13 8.64
CA GLU A 661 13.73 -12.07 8.39
C GLU A 661 12.51 -12.59 7.61
N LYS A 662 11.34 -11.95 7.80
CA LYS A 662 10.10 -12.35 7.11
C LYS A 662 9.44 -11.15 6.41
N PRO A 663 9.98 -10.69 5.25
CA PRO A 663 9.43 -9.55 4.55
C PRO A 663 8.05 -9.83 3.97
N GLU A 664 7.14 -8.87 4.10
CA GLU A 664 5.80 -8.93 3.51
C GLU A 664 5.84 -8.38 2.07
N TYR A 665 6.22 -9.23 1.12
CA TYR A 665 6.31 -8.83 -0.28
C TYR A 665 4.94 -8.50 -0.92
N GLY A 666 4.95 -7.47 -1.76
CA GLY A 666 3.80 -7.02 -2.55
C GLY A 666 4.18 -5.90 -3.51
N ARG A 667 3.22 -5.42 -4.31
CA ARG A 667 3.41 -4.25 -5.17
C ARG A 667 3.79 -3.03 -4.31
N SER A 668 4.92 -2.39 -4.63
CA SER A 668 5.38 -1.18 -3.95
C SER A 668 5.43 -1.33 -2.42
N TYR A 669 5.85 -2.50 -1.93
CA TYR A 669 5.71 -2.87 -0.51
C TYR A 669 6.55 -2.02 0.46
N GLN A 670 7.62 -1.39 -0.01
CA GLN A 670 8.46 -0.51 0.81
C GLN A 670 8.03 0.96 0.76
N THR A 671 7.13 1.33 -0.14
CA THR A 671 6.67 2.72 -0.28
C THR A 671 6.03 3.31 0.97
N PRO A 672 5.32 2.57 1.86
CA PRO A 672 4.84 3.13 3.11
C PRO A 672 5.92 3.79 3.97
N TYR A 673 7.12 3.22 3.98
CA TYR A 673 8.25 3.78 4.72
C TYR A 673 8.77 5.06 4.07
N ALA A 674 8.89 5.06 2.73
CA ALA A 674 9.27 6.24 1.96
C ALA A 674 8.25 7.38 2.12
N ASP A 675 6.97 7.05 2.09
CA ASP A 675 5.87 7.99 2.25
C ASP A 675 5.93 8.69 3.61
N ARG A 676 6.11 7.93 4.68
CA ARG A 676 6.25 8.48 6.02
C ARG A 676 7.48 9.37 6.14
N ILE A 677 8.66 8.88 5.74
CA ILE A 677 9.91 9.66 5.80
C ILE A 677 9.80 10.94 4.96
N ARG A 678 9.15 10.91 3.79
CA ARG A 678 8.96 12.10 2.95
C ARG A 678 8.11 13.15 3.64
N ASN A 679 6.98 12.74 4.24
CA ASN A 679 6.02 13.67 4.80
C ASN A 679 6.40 14.15 6.20
N GLU A 680 7.20 13.39 6.96
CA GLU A 680 7.71 13.79 8.27
C GLU A 680 9.08 14.49 8.20
N ILE A 681 10.03 13.96 7.43
CA ILE A 681 11.43 14.43 7.41
C ILE A 681 11.76 15.16 6.10
N GLY A 682 11.40 14.57 4.95
CA GLY A 682 11.75 15.09 3.62
C GLY A 682 11.38 16.55 3.44
N ARG A 683 10.16 16.92 3.85
CA ARG A 683 9.68 18.30 3.79
C ARG A 683 10.27 19.21 4.85
N GLU A 684 10.46 18.72 6.07
CA GLU A 684 11.01 19.52 7.19
C GLU A 684 12.43 19.99 6.86
N TYR A 685 13.26 19.11 6.30
CA TYR A 685 14.66 19.40 5.98
C TYR A 685 14.90 19.77 4.51
N GLY A 686 13.88 19.68 3.65
CA GLY A 686 14.00 19.98 2.22
C GLY A 686 14.86 18.97 1.44
N ILE A 687 14.86 17.71 1.87
CA ILE A 687 15.64 16.62 1.27
C ILE A 687 14.76 15.74 0.38
N ALA A 688 15.35 15.12 -0.64
CA ALA A 688 14.63 14.21 -1.53
C ALA A 688 14.36 12.86 -0.86
N VAL A 689 13.21 12.23 -1.15
CA VAL A 689 12.97 10.83 -0.77
C VAL A 689 12.76 9.95 -2.00
N ILE A 690 13.55 8.87 -2.08
CA ILE A 690 13.52 7.90 -3.17
C ILE A 690 12.81 6.64 -2.68
N ALA A 691 11.74 6.25 -3.38
CA ALA A 691 11.04 5.00 -3.12
C ALA A 691 11.56 3.88 -4.01
N VAL A 692 11.73 2.69 -3.44
CA VAL A 692 12.13 1.45 -4.14
C VAL A 692 11.23 0.28 -3.69
N GLY A 693 11.47 -0.92 -4.22
CA GLY A 693 10.82 -2.15 -3.77
C GLY A 693 9.57 -2.53 -4.57
N ALA A 694 9.76 -3.36 -5.60
CA ALA A 694 8.69 -3.87 -6.47
C ALA A 694 7.81 -2.79 -7.12
N ILE A 695 8.44 -1.66 -7.50
CA ILE A 695 7.90 -0.67 -8.45
C ILE A 695 8.21 -1.19 -9.85
N SER A 696 7.18 -1.43 -10.65
CA SER A 696 7.28 -2.24 -11.87
C SER A 696 6.59 -1.65 -13.09
N SER A 697 5.66 -0.71 -12.91
CA SER A 697 4.94 -0.04 -13.99
C SER A 697 5.14 1.48 -13.96
N TYR A 698 4.95 2.15 -15.10
CA TYR A 698 5.00 3.61 -15.14
C TYR A 698 3.83 4.23 -14.35
N ASP A 699 2.71 3.53 -14.27
CA ASP A 699 1.56 3.91 -13.45
C ASP A 699 1.88 3.87 -11.94
N ASP A 700 2.72 2.92 -11.50
CA ASP A 700 3.26 2.92 -10.13
C ASP A 700 4.01 4.23 -9.88
N VAL A 701 4.93 4.60 -10.78
CA VAL A 701 5.77 5.81 -10.62
C VAL A 701 4.89 7.06 -10.63
N ASN A 702 4.01 7.21 -11.63
CA ASN A 702 3.12 8.38 -11.72
C ASN A 702 2.24 8.53 -10.47
N SER A 703 1.66 7.43 -10.00
CA SER A 703 0.82 7.43 -8.81
C SER A 703 1.59 7.82 -7.55
N LEU A 704 2.81 7.31 -7.37
CA LEU A 704 3.62 7.61 -6.19
C LEU A 704 4.08 9.07 -6.13
N ILE A 705 4.52 9.62 -7.28
CA ILE A 705 4.94 11.01 -7.39
C ILE A 705 3.76 11.95 -7.17
N LEU A 706 2.65 11.73 -7.88
CA LEU A 706 1.51 12.65 -7.83
C LEU A 706 0.84 12.65 -6.45
N ALA A 707 0.76 11.50 -5.78
CA ALA A 707 0.25 11.39 -4.40
C ALA A 707 1.19 11.98 -3.33
N GLY A 708 2.41 12.39 -3.72
CA GLY A 708 3.39 12.94 -2.78
C GLY A 708 3.93 11.91 -1.80
N ARG A 709 4.08 10.64 -2.23
CA ARG A 709 4.64 9.55 -1.41
C ARG A 709 6.14 9.36 -1.61
N ALA A 710 6.67 9.89 -2.70
CA ALA A 710 8.09 9.90 -3.03
C ALA A 710 8.38 11.10 -3.93
N ASP A 711 9.62 11.56 -3.98
CA ASP A 711 10.05 12.56 -4.96
C ASP A 711 10.64 11.92 -6.22
N LEU A 712 11.21 10.72 -6.04
CA LEU A 712 11.85 9.90 -7.07
C LEU A 712 11.49 8.42 -6.86
N CYS A 713 11.52 7.63 -7.93
CA CYS A 713 11.32 6.19 -7.85
C CYS A 713 12.52 5.45 -8.43
N ALA A 714 13.11 4.55 -7.63
CA ALA A 714 14.17 3.66 -8.04
C ALA A 714 13.61 2.31 -8.50
N LEU A 715 14.03 1.88 -9.69
CA LEU A 715 13.62 0.61 -10.29
C LEU A 715 14.86 -0.23 -10.61
N GLY A 716 14.94 -1.43 -10.02
CA GLY A 716 16.02 -2.39 -10.24
C GLY A 716 15.69 -3.38 -11.37
N ARG A 717 15.09 -4.53 -11.00
CA ARG A 717 14.77 -5.66 -11.91
C ARG A 717 14.02 -5.25 -13.18
N THR A 718 13.16 -4.23 -13.12
CA THR A 718 12.47 -3.66 -14.29
C THR A 718 13.46 -3.21 -15.36
N HIS A 719 14.53 -2.50 -14.97
CA HIS A 719 15.58 -2.09 -15.89
C HIS A 719 16.47 -3.26 -16.32
N LEU A 720 16.67 -4.30 -15.50
CA LEU A 720 17.39 -5.51 -15.94
C LEU A 720 16.64 -6.23 -17.06
N TYR A 721 15.31 -6.34 -16.94
CA TYR A 721 14.45 -6.93 -17.96
C TYR A 721 14.40 -6.06 -19.23
N ASP A 722 14.32 -4.74 -19.06
CA ASP A 722 14.22 -3.79 -20.16
C ASP A 722 15.16 -2.58 -19.93
N PRO A 723 16.34 -2.52 -20.58
CA PRO A 723 17.26 -1.39 -20.44
C PRO A 723 16.67 -0.04 -20.91
N GLN A 724 15.69 -0.08 -21.81
CA GLN A 724 15.07 1.12 -22.41
C GLN A 724 13.68 1.38 -21.79
N TRP A 725 13.41 0.80 -20.62
CA TRP A 725 12.10 0.86 -19.98
C TRP A 725 11.54 2.29 -19.87
N THR A 726 12.36 3.29 -19.53
CA THR A 726 11.90 4.68 -19.42
C THR A 726 11.47 5.26 -20.77
N LEU A 727 12.22 4.98 -21.85
CA LEU A 727 11.81 5.35 -23.21
C LEU A 727 10.54 4.62 -23.67
N HIS A 728 10.41 3.33 -23.34
CA HIS A 728 9.20 2.56 -23.65
C HIS A 728 8.00 3.09 -22.86
N ALA A 729 8.16 3.40 -21.58
CA ALA A 729 7.14 4.03 -20.74
C ALA A 729 6.69 5.38 -21.33
N ALA A 730 7.62 6.19 -21.84
CA ALA A 730 7.28 7.44 -22.54
C ALA A 730 6.44 7.16 -23.79
N ALA A 731 6.86 6.20 -24.62
CA ALA A 731 6.13 5.83 -25.84
C ALA A 731 4.73 5.26 -25.55
N GLU A 732 4.59 4.44 -24.50
CA GLU A 732 3.30 3.87 -24.09
C GLU A 732 2.34 4.91 -23.52
N GLN A 733 2.86 5.95 -22.87
CA GLN A 733 2.08 7.11 -22.40
C GLN A 733 1.85 8.17 -23.50
N GLY A 734 2.44 7.99 -24.69
CA GLY A 734 2.38 8.99 -25.77
C GLY A 734 3.19 10.26 -25.49
N TYR A 735 4.09 10.24 -24.51
CA TYR A 735 4.96 11.36 -24.17
C TYR A 735 6.17 11.40 -25.12
N PRO A 736 6.40 12.52 -25.84
CA PRO A 736 7.47 12.63 -26.84
C PRO A 736 8.84 12.90 -26.21
N MET A 737 9.31 11.97 -25.36
CA MET A 737 10.65 12.05 -24.78
C MET A 737 11.72 12.01 -25.88
N PRO A 738 12.83 12.76 -25.76
CA PRO A 738 13.94 12.66 -26.72
C PRO A 738 14.63 11.28 -26.66
N TRP A 739 14.67 10.56 -27.78
CA TRP A 739 15.44 9.33 -27.93
C TRP A 739 16.85 9.63 -28.43
N PRO A 740 17.86 8.77 -28.15
CA PRO A 740 19.11 8.80 -28.89
C PRO A 740 18.84 8.81 -30.40
N LYS A 741 19.52 9.66 -31.17
CA LYS A 741 19.26 9.84 -32.61
C LYS A 741 19.32 8.52 -33.39
N GLN A 742 20.19 7.63 -32.95
CA GLN A 742 20.42 6.31 -33.50
C GLN A 742 19.24 5.35 -33.25
N PHE A 743 18.46 5.58 -32.19
CA PHE A 743 17.29 4.77 -31.82
C PHE A 743 15.97 5.36 -32.30
N ALA A 744 15.98 6.53 -32.96
CA ALA A 744 14.76 7.25 -33.35
C ALA A 744 13.78 6.40 -34.19
N ALA A 745 14.27 5.48 -35.03
CA ALA A 745 13.43 4.57 -35.81
C ALA A 745 12.66 3.55 -34.94
N GLY A 746 13.13 3.30 -33.71
CA GLY A 746 12.52 2.42 -32.71
C GLY A 746 11.62 3.14 -31.71
N SER A 747 11.38 4.45 -31.86
CA SER A 747 10.65 5.26 -30.87
C SER A 747 9.13 4.97 -30.80
N ARG A 748 8.68 3.89 -31.43
CA ARG A 748 7.29 3.44 -31.48
C ARG A 748 7.28 1.93 -31.29
N LYS A 749 6.28 1.43 -30.58
CA LYS A 749 6.08 0.00 -30.38
C LYS A 749 6.03 -0.71 -31.75
N PRO A 750 6.92 -1.69 -32.01
CA PRO A 750 6.89 -2.45 -33.26
C PRO A 750 5.51 -3.09 -33.48
N GLN A 751 5.06 -3.15 -34.74
CA GLN A 751 3.83 -3.87 -35.07
C GLN A 751 4.04 -5.37 -34.84
N GLY A 752 3.55 -5.89 -33.71
CA GLY A 752 3.48 -7.32 -33.43
C GLY A 752 2.29 -7.98 -34.15
N GLY A 753 2.23 -9.32 -34.09
CA GLY A 753 0.99 -10.04 -34.41
C GLY A 753 -0.16 -9.51 -33.55
N ARG A 754 -1.38 -9.46 -34.10
CA ARG A 754 -2.59 -8.95 -33.42
C ARG A 754 -2.74 -9.54 -32.00
N THR A 755 -2.25 -8.83 -30.99
CA THR A 755 -2.59 -9.06 -29.58
C THR A 755 -3.86 -8.33 -29.20
N ASP A 756 -4.14 -7.23 -29.90
CA ASP A 756 -5.43 -6.56 -29.83
C ASP A 756 -6.39 -7.30 -30.78
N GLY A 757 -7.50 -7.79 -30.22
CA GLY A 757 -8.63 -8.22 -31.03
C GLY A 757 -8.98 -7.12 -32.05
N PRO A 758 -9.59 -7.46 -33.21
CA PRO A 758 -9.99 -6.43 -34.17
C PRO A 758 -10.79 -5.35 -33.44
N LYS A 759 -10.26 -4.12 -33.38
CA LYS A 759 -11.03 -2.95 -32.93
C LYS A 759 -12.39 -3.04 -33.63
N PRO A 760 -13.51 -2.99 -32.90
CA PRO A 760 -14.83 -3.11 -33.50
C PRO A 760 -14.91 -2.15 -34.69
N ARG A 761 -15.11 -2.69 -35.91
CA ARG A 761 -15.26 -1.87 -37.13
C ARG A 761 -16.44 -0.90 -37.02
N LEU A 762 -17.38 -1.26 -36.16
CA LEU A 762 -18.50 -0.48 -35.66
C LEU A 762 -18.49 -0.70 -34.15
N GLU A 763 -18.03 0.27 -33.38
CA GLU A 763 -18.71 0.49 -32.11
C GLU A 763 -20.13 0.92 -32.51
N LEU A 764 -21.15 0.20 -32.04
CA LEU A 764 -22.46 0.84 -31.94
C LEU A 764 -22.16 2.13 -31.20
N LEU A 765 -22.35 3.28 -31.87
CA LEU A 765 -22.43 4.56 -31.17
C LEU A 765 -23.40 4.30 -30.04
N ARG A 766 -22.90 4.11 -28.81
CA ARG A 766 -23.70 4.43 -27.64
C ARG A 766 -24.06 5.88 -27.93
N SER A 767 -25.32 6.14 -28.20
CA SER A 767 -25.79 7.50 -28.46
C SER A 767 -25.49 8.31 -27.20
N GLY A 768 -24.41 9.11 -27.27
CA GLY A 768 -23.86 9.91 -26.19
C GLY A 768 -22.40 10.27 -26.51
N GLU A 769 -21.98 11.49 -26.25
CA GLU A 769 -20.55 11.82 -26.20
C GLU A 769 -19.86 10.87 -25.20
N PRO A 770 -18.58 10.51 -25.39
CA PRO A 770 -17.77 9.95 -24.30
C PRO A 770 -17.58 11.06 -23.26
N GLY A 771 -18.64 11.32 -22.49
CA GLY A 771 -18.66 12.23 -21.36
C GLY A 771 -18.17 11.49 -20.14
N THR A 772 -17.31 12.15 -19.37
CA THR A 772 -17.02 11.84 -17.98
C THR A 772 -18.34 11.62 -17.25
N ALA A 773 -18.51 10.45 -16.66
CA ALA A 773 -19.72 10.13 -15.91
C ALA A 773 -19.62 10.89 -14.58
N HIS A 774 -20.08 12.14 -14.58
CA HIS A 774 -20.26 12.97 -13.37
C HIS A 774 -21.72 12.94 -12.94
N ALA A 775 -22.35 11.75 -12.96
CA ALA A 775 -23.71 11.65 -12.48
C ALA A 775 -23.72 11.92 -10.97
N ARG A 776 -24.63 12.80 -10.57
CA ARG A 776 -24.89 13.11 -9.16
C ARG A 776 -26.28 12.66 -8.80
N TRP A 777 -26.43 12.10 -7.61
CA TRP A 777 -27.71 11.71 -7.08
C TRP A 777 -28.61 12.93 -6.89
N ARG A 778 -29.82 12.87 -7.43
CA ARG A 778 -30.86 13.89 -7.25
C ARG A 778 -32.12 13.20 -6.75
N PRO A 779 -32.56 13.47 -5.51
CA PRO A 779 -33.80 12.90 -4.98
C PRO A 779 -34.97 13.11 -5.94
N GLY A 780 -35.74 12.06 -6.19
CA GLY A 780 -36.91 12.12 -7.06
C GLY A 780 -36.65 12.24 -8.57
N SER A 781 -35.40 12.06 -9.03
CA SER A 781 -35.11 11.81 -10.46
C SER A 781 -35.54 10.38 -10.85
N ASP A 782 -35.91 10.16 -12.13
CA ASP A 782 -36.39 8.85 -12.61
C ASP A 782 -35.37 7.73 -12.28
N ARG A 783 -35.81 6.74 -11.49
CA ARG A 783 -35.01 5.66 -10.87
C ARG A 783 -34.54 4.58 -11.86
#